data_AF-A0A0N0U996-F1
#
_entry.id   AF-A0A0N0U996-F1
#
_cell.length_a   1.000
_cell.length_b   1.000
_cell.length_c   1.000
_cell.angle_alpha   90.00
_cell.angle_beta   90.00
_cell.angle_gamma   90.00
#
_symmetry.space_group_name_H-M   'P 1'
#
loop_
_entity.id
_entity.type
_entity.pdbx_description
1 polymer ?
#
loop_
_entity_poly.entity_id
_entity_poly.type
_entity_poly.pdbx_seq_one_letter_code
_entity_poly.pdbx_strand_id
1 'polypeptide(L)'
;MQPDDGGPALDRQVETPADNNKTQQENPDSVSDGEYSDETAAWLAQTLGGRLENSSIALSNDQYDQARSVLGDDYDKRLEQYVDVAGDTSSDTDDTAAREFEAARENQRNLTDEVQRYRQQYAAYQTARERGNEREARITARAMERTASNISDRSEELTQNLEQIENATSVDLSSGQSEITETTENITATQAEIREETLVGTTLTVRAIDATASFRDPGTVSGRIQTENGSVIADEAIELRIENRTRTVQTDSDGVFETRYQPRSARLGSQPISIEYVPDADSVYLSDNATFTIDVQQVTPDVTSEVAPDTVGYDDRLNATASVRVESTGVDTVPVEFAIGGTVVARTTTGPNGTATETIRFPASINDGDRQVIARIPYENRAIAGVQSEASVVVVETQTALSVSATRAADGILVRGQLRTAAGAPVAGRPVRLQTGADETQRVVTNRTGSFRTVLENPPNNDSVTVLATFDEPRSNLGNATATATLAAGSGAGDPPVGSDSDSDLLIDTLVAILLGSDENPATTFGNGIIGYSWLPVLGGGAALAVVVAAWFIASRVRQSRETDSTVPAEATEVSATGSEQTATQLDATTPTFEDRVETHLDSGNYDAAAMAAYTAVHDALAVQNGLDEGVTHWELLRQSQEHGVPAERMADLEAVVEAFETAAFAPTSVDPARAEAAVERAREFKSNGDS
;
A
#
# COMPACT_ATOMS: atom_id res chain seq x y z
N MET A 1 -20.14 20.58 99.22
CA MET A 1 -20.82 19.79 98.18
C MET A 1 -21.17 20.77 97.07
N GLN A 2 -20.39 20.79 95.99
CA GLN A 2 -20.58 21.69 94.85
C GLN A 2 -21.27 20.91 93.73
N PRO A 3 -22.35 21.47 93.20
CA PRO A 3 -22.56 21.49 91.76
C PRO A 3 -23.04 22.86 91.25
N ASP A 4 -23.08 22.94 89.93
CA ASP A 4 -23.63 23.99 89.05
C ASP A 4 -22.92 25.34 89.02
N ASP A 5 -22.19 25.55 87.93
CA ASP A 5 -22.31 26.80 87.19
C ASP A 5 -22.06 26.56 85.69
N GLY A 6 -22.89 27.19 84.87
CA GLY A 6 -22.88 27.05 83.41
C GLY A 6 -21.80 27.88 82.72
N GLY A 7 -21.53 27.54 81.46
CA GLY A 7 -20.71 28.35 80.57
C GLY A 7 -20.58 27.72 79.16
N PRO A 8 -20.85 28.46 78.06
CA PRO A 8 -21.06 27.89 76.73
C PRO A 8 -19.81 27.88 75.83
N ALA A 9 -19.97 27.17 74.69
CA ALA A 9 -19.17 27.11 73.46
C ALA A 9 -17.98 26.13 73.41
N LEU A 10 -18.20 24.98 72.75
CA LEU A 10 -17.15 24.22 72.07
C LEU A 10 -17.71 23.64 70.75
N ASP A 11 -16.93 23.87 69.70
CA ASP A 11 -17.04 23.40 68.32
C ASP A 11 -17.42 21.93 68.21
N ARG A 12 -18.27 21.62 67.23
CA ARG A 12 -18.33 20.29 66.64
C ARG A 12 -18.03 20.43 65.16
N GLN A 13 -16.73 20.42 64.84
CA GLN A 13 -16.24 20.08 63.51
C GLN A 13 -16.78 18.69 63.16
N VAL A 14 -17.49 18.60 62.04
CA VAL A 14 -17.69 17.35 61.32
C VAL A 14 -16.51 17.26 60.36
N GLU A 15 -15.49 16.48 60.73
CA GLU A 15 -14.48 16.05 59.77
C GLU A 15 -15.08 14.90 58.94
N THR A 16 -15.32 15.17 57.66
CA THR A 16 -15.51 14.15 56.64
C THR A 16 -14.13 13.73 56.11
N PRO A 17 -13.85 12.42 55.92
CA PRO A 17 -12.58 11.93 55.41
C PRO A 17 -12.28 12.46 54.01
N ALA A 18 -10.99 12.71 53.74
CA ALA A 18 -10.48 13.10 52.43
C ALA A 18 -10.49 11.88 51.49
N ASP A 19 -11.51 11.80 50.62
CA ASP A 19 -11.47 10.97 49.43
C ASP A 19 -10.84 11.79 48.29
N ASN A 20 -9.59 11.44 47.96
CA ASN A 20 -8.79 12.06 46.92
C ASN A 20 -9.08 11.40 45.55
N ASN A 21 -10.35 11.12 45.25
CA ASN A 21 -10.75 10.59 43.96
C ASN A 21 -11.14 11.77 43.05
N LYS A 22 -10.19 12.24 42.24
CA LYS A 22 -10.48 13.24 41.20
C LYS A 22 -11.43 12.62 40.17
N THR A 23 -12.71 12.95 40.26
CA THR A 23 -13.68 12.73 39.18
C THR A 23 -13.21 13.44 37.91
N GLN A 24 -12.80 12.66 36.91
CA GLN A 24 -12.30 13.09 35.61
C GLN A 24 -13.46 13.37 34.62
N GLN A 25 -14.48 14.10 35.07
CA GLN A 25 -15.57 14.56 34.20
C GLN A 25 -15.90 16.02 34.53
N GLU A 26 -15.46 16.92 33.66
CA GLU A 26 -15.87 18.33 33.67
C GLU A 26 -17.00 18.58 32.68
N ASN A 27 -17.74 19.67 32.90
CA ASN A 27 -18.88 20.05 32.08
C ASN A 27 -18.40 20.48 30.68
N PRO A 28 -18.93 19.90 29.58
CA PRO A 28 -18.43 20.18 28.22
C PRO A 28 -18.49 21.68 27.82
N ASP A 29 -19.37 22.47 28.44
CA ASP A 29 -19.49 23.91 28.16
C ASP A 29 -18.45 24.78 28.90
N SER A 30 -17.62 24.19 29.78
CA SER A 30 -16.58 24.92 30.55
C SER A 30 -15.14 24.59 30.12
N VAL A 31 -14.95 23.69 29.16
CA VAL A 31 -13.64 23.30 28.65
C VAL A 31 -13.30 24.16 27.43
N SER A 32 -12.13 24.80 27.41
CA SER A 32 -11.64 25.48 26.21
C SER A 32 -11.07 24.47 25.22
N ASP A 33 -11.42 24.60 23.94
CA ASP A 33 -10.88 23.79 22.84
C ASP A 33 -9.34 23.89 22.85
N GLY A 34 -8.67 22.90 23.46
CA GLY A 34 -7.21 22.84 23.57
C GLY A 34 -6.65 22.45 24.93
N GLU A 35 -7.40 22.60 26.04
CA GLU A 35 -6.83 22.46 27.41
C GLU A 35 -6.47 21.01 27.80
N TYR A 36 -7.03 20.00 27.11
CA TYR A 36 -6.75 18.56 27.33
C TYR A 36 -6.31 17.82 26.05
N SER A 37 -5.95 18.56 25.01
CA SER A 37 -5.53 17.99 23.71
C SER A 37 -4.25 17.15 23.85
N ASP A 38 -3.25 17.67 24.55
CA ASP A 38 -1.99 16.98 24.83
C ASP A 38 -2.16 15.68 25.64
N GLU A 39 -3.01 15.67 26.68
CA GLU A 39 -3.27 14.48 27.51
C GLU A 39 -4.03 13.40 26.72
N THR A 40 -4.96 13.82 25.86
CA THR A 40 -5.74 12.92 25.01
C THR A 40 -4.87 12.31 23.90
N ALA A 41 -4.00 13.12 23.28
CA ALA A 41 -3.04 12.67 22.29
C ALA A 41 -2.05 11.64 22.88
N ALA A 42 -1.55 11.88 24.10
CA ALA A 42 -0.66 10.94 24.79
C ALA A 42 -1.34 9.59 25.08
N TRP A 43 -2.60 9.61 25.55
CA TRP A 43 -3.37 8.38 25.79
C TRP A 43 -3.65 7.60 24.50
N LEU A 44 -3.98 8.31 23.41
CA LEU A 44 -4.20 7.71 22.09
C LEU A 44 -2.90 7.10 21.54
N ALA A 45 -1.78 7.80 21.65
CA ALA A 45 -0.46 7.29 21.26
C ALA A 45 -0.11 6.01 22.03
N GLN A 46 -0.32 5.97 23.35
CA GLN A 46 -0.09 4.77 24.15
C GLN A 46 -1.02 3.62 23.77
N THR A 47 -2.28 3.91 23.45
CA THR A 47 -3.25 2.90 23.00
C THR A 47 -2.86 2.32 21.63
N LEU A 48 -2.43 3.16 20.69
CA LEU A 48 -1.97 2.73 19.36
C LEU A 48 -0.67 1.93 19.47
N GLY A 49 0.28 2.41 20.27
CA GLY A 49 1.55 1.73 20.53
C GLY A 49 1.36 0.36 21.17
N GLY A 50 0.55 0.25 22.22
CA GLY A 50 0.24 -1.05 22.85
C GLY A 50 -0.43 -2.04 21.90
N ARG A 51 -1.19 -1.58 20.90
CA ARG A 51 -1.74 -2.46 19.85
C ARG A 51 -0.70 -2.95 18.86
N LEU A 52 0.27 -2.11 18.50
CA LEU A 52 1.41 -2.51 17.68
C LEU A 52 2.25 -3.54 18.42
N GLU A 53 2.54 -3.31 19.70
CA GLU A 53 3.28 -4.26 20.56
C GLU A 53 2.54 -5.60 20.71
N ASN A 54 1.24 -5.57 21.02
CA ASN A 54 0.41 -6.78 21.08
C ASN A 54 0.37 -7.53 19.74
N SER A 55 0.44 -6.82 18.61
CA SER A 55 0.54 -7.45 17.29
C SER A 55 1.88 -8.15 17.10
N SER A 56 2.98 -7.55 17.56
CA SER A 56 4.32 -8.16 17.50
C SER A 56 4.41 -9.41 18.38
N ILE A 57 3.85 -9.36 19.59
CA ILE A 57 3.78 -10.52 20.49
C ILE A 57 2.89 -11.62 19.90
N ALA A 58 1.73 -11.28 19.34
CA ALA A 58 0.89 -12.27 18.67
C ALA A 58 1.59 -12.90 17.46
N LEU A 59 2.39 -12.11 16.73
CA LEU A 59 3.20 -12.60 15.61
C LEU A 59 4.26 -13.61 16.06
N SER A 60 5.02 -13.32 17.12
CA SER A 60 6.06 -14.23 17.63
C SER A 60 5.50 -15.54 18.19
N ASN A 61 4.24 -15.52 18.66
CA ASN A 61 3.50 -16.70 19.10
C ASN A 61 2.75 -17.45 17.97
N ASP A 62 3.05 -17.14 16.70
CA ASP A 62 2.39 -17.71 15.51
C ASP A 62 0.85 -17.49 15.45
N GLN A 63 0.33 -16.49 16.16
CA GLN A 63 -1.09 -16.12 16.22
C GLN A 63 -1.44 -15.07 15.15
N TYR A 64 -1.30 -15.40 13.88
CA TYR A 64 -1.42 -14.43 12.78
C TYR A 64 -2.79 -13.73 12.69
N ASP A 65 -3.87 -14.45 12.96
CA ASP A 65 -5.21 -13.87 12.92
C ASP A 65 -5.42 -12.86 14.07
N GLN A 66 -4.83 -13.13 15.24
CA GLN A 66 -4.84 -12.22 16.37
C GLN A 66 -3.99 -10.98 16.07
N ALA A 67 -2.77 -11.17 15.53
CA ALA A 67 -1.89 -10.08 15.12
C ALA A 67 -2.58 -9.13 14.13
N ARG A 68 -3.38 -9.65 13.19
CA ARG A 68 -4.19 -8.82 12.27
C ARG A 68 -5.36 -8.13 12.96
N SER A 69 -6.05 -8.85 13.84
CA SER A 69 -7.27 -8.38 14.52
C SER A 69 -6.99 -7.16 15.39
N VAL A 70 -5.89 -7.16 16.15
CA VAL A 70 -5.54 -6.04 17.05
C VAL A 70 -5.24 -4.73 16.30
N LEU A 71 -4.82 -4.83 15.03
CA LEU A 71 -4.61 -3.72 14.10
C LEU A 71 -5.81 -3.43 13.19
N GLY A 72 -6.98 -4.00 13.50
CA GLY A 72 -8.24 -3.91 12.75
C GLY A 72 -8.92 -2.54 12.78
N ASP A 73 -10.25 -2.55 12.60
CA ASP A 73 -11.07 -1.32 12.54
C ASP A 73 -10.97 -0.46 13.80
N ASP A 74 -10.71 -1.06 14.96
CA ASP A 74 -10.59 -0.31 16.21
C ASP A 74 -9.28 0.48 16.27
N TYR A 75 -8.20 -0.05 15.67
CA TYR A 75 -6.95 0.70 15.50
C TYR A 75 -7.17 1.91 14.58
N ASP A 76 -7.85 1.72 13.44
CA ASP A 76 -8.12 2.79 12.48
C ASP A 76 -8.92 3.93 13.11
N LYS A 77 -9.95 3.60 13.91
CA LYS A 77 -10.73 4.60 14.64
C LYS A 77 -9.89 5.39 15.64
N ARG A 78 -8.95 4.74 16.33
CA ARG A 78 -8.07 5.41 17.30
C ARG A 78 -7.02 6.26 16.59
N LEU A 79 -6.55 5.84 15.42
CA LEU A 79 -5.63 6.61 14.60
C LEU A 79 -6.30 7.86 14.01
N GLU A 80 -7.54 7.73 13.53
CA GLU A 80 -8.34 8.89 13.08
C GLU A 80 -8.53 9.89 14.23
N GLN A 81 -8.88 9.40 15.43
CA GLN A 81 -8.96 10.24 16.63
C GLN A 81 -7.63 10.90 17.00
N TYR A 82 -6.51 10.18 16.83
CA TYR A 82 -5.19 10.72 17.10
C TYR A 82 -4.84 11.85 16.12
N VAL A 83 -5.10 11.65 14.82
CA VAL A 83 -4.92 12.67 13.77
C VAL A 83 -5.79 13.90 14.04
N ASP A 84 -7.05 13.71 14.43
CA ASP A 84 -7.97 14.82 14.72
C ASP A 84 -7.49 15.65 15.92
N VAL A 85 -7.03 15.00 16.99
CA VAL A 85 -6.57 15.69 18.22
C VAL A 85 -5.18 16.31 18.04
N ALA A 86 -4.29 15.63 17.32
CA ALA A 86 -2.96 16.12 16.97
C ALA A 86 -3.00 17.28 15.95
N GLY A 87 -4.00 17.32 15.08
CA GLY A 87 -4.16 18.40 14.09
C GLY A 87 -4.49 19.76 14.72
N ASP A 88 -5.03 19.76 15.93
CA ASP A 88 -5.31 20.97 16.70
C ASP A 88 -4.09 21.47 17.50
N THR A 89 -3.04 20.64 17.66
CA THR A 89 -1.75 21.02 18.26
C THR A 89 -0.76 21.38 17.14
N SER A 90 -0.40 22.66 17.00
CA SER A 90 0.34 23.18 15.83
C SER A 90 1.84 22.79 15.77
N SER A 91 2.19 21.51 15.95
CA SER A 91 3.57 21.01 15.97
C SER A 91 3.83 20.04 14.81
N ASP A 92 4.91 20.27 14.04
CA ASP A 92 5.34 19.39 12.94
C ASP A 92 5.69 17.95 13.41
N THR A 93 5.86 17.77 14.72
CA THR A 93 6.17 16.49 15.37
C THR A 93 4.96 15.56 15.41
N ASP A 94 3.76 16.09 15.68
CA ASP A 94 2.54 15.29 15.83
C ASP A 94 2.04 14.76 14.47
N ASP A 95 2.13 15.59 13.43
CA ASP A 95 1.90 15.22 12.03
C ASP A 95 2.87 14.12 11.53
N THR A 96 4.06 14.04 12.14
CA THR A 96 5.03 12.99 11.84
C THR A 96 4.64 11.71 12.55
N ALA A 97 4.36 11.75 13.86
CA ALA A 97 3.95 10.58 14.62
C ALA A 97 2.73 9.86 14.03
N ALA A 98 1.70 10.60 13.59
CA ALA A 98 0.50 10.00 13.00
C ALA A 98 0.80 9.23 11.70
N ARG A 99 1.67 9.78 10.84
CA ARG A 99 2.12 9.11 9.60
C ARG A 99 2.92 7.85 9.92
N GLU A 100 3.78 7.90 10.95
CA GLU A 100 4.55 6.73 11.36
C GLU A 100 3.66 5.64 11.97
N PHE A 101 2.60 5.97 12.74
CA PHE A 101 1.62 4.98 13.21
C PHE A 101 0.88 4.29 12.05
N GLU A 102 0.48 5.05 11.02
CA GLU A 102 -0.15 4.48 9.82
C GLU A 102 0.81 3.52 9.09
N ALA A 103 2.06 3.96 8.86
CA ALA A 103 3.09 3.16 8.21
C ALA A 103 3.47 1.91 9.01
N ALA A 104 3.63 2.03 10.34
CA ALA A 104 3.94 0.92 11.24
C ALA A 104 2.85 -0.14 11.20
N ARG A 105 1.57 0.27 11.21
CA ARG A 105 0.44 -0.66 11.11
C ARG A 105 0.42 -1.42 9.79
N GLU A 106 0.65 -0.74 8.66
CA GLU A 106 0.72 -1.38 7.34
C GLU A 106 1.90 -2.37 7.27
N ASN A 107 3.07 -1.96 7.74
CA ASN A 107 4.26 -2.79 7.76
C ASN A 107 4.13 -4.01 8.68
N GLN A 108 3.54 -3.87 9.87
CA GLN A 108 3.29 -4.98 10.80
C GLN A 108 2.31 -6.01 10.23
N ARG A 109 1.25 -5.57 9.53
CA ARG A 109 0.32 -6.48 8.83
C ARG A 109 1.00 -7.23 7.69
N ASN A 110 1.77 -6.52 6.87
CA ASN A 110 2.49 -7.12 5.76
C ASN A 110 3.57 -8.10 6.26
N LEU A 111 4.26 -7.77 7.36
CA LEU A 111 5.22 -8.67 8.01
C LEU A 111 4.52 -9.94 8.52
N THR A 112 3.37 -9.79 9.18
CA THR A 112 2.55 -10.92 9.64
C THR A 112 2.17 -11.87 8.49
N ASP A 113 1.79 -11.31 7.33
CA ASP A 113 1.45 -12.08 6.14
C ASP A 113 2.65 -12.84 5.56
N GLU A 114 3.83 -12.21 5.50
CA GLU A 114 5.04 -12.85 4.99
C GLU A 114 5.58 -13.93 5.95
N VAL A 115 5.54 -13.70 7.27
CA VAL A 115 5.92 -14.71 8.27
C VAL A 115 5.00 -15.93 8.20
N GLN A 116 3.67 -15.73 8.13
CA GLN A 116 2.74 -16.85 7.97
C GLN A 116 3.03 -17.62 6.68
N ARG A 117 3.28 -16.92 5.57
CA ARG A 117 3.64 -17.55 4.30
C ARG A 117 4.93 -18.36 4.43
N TYR A 118 5.96 -17.84 5.10
CA TYR A 118 7.22 -18.53 5.30
C TYR A 118 7.01 -19.85 6.04
N ARG A 119 6.23 -19.85 7.13
CA ARG A 119 5.92 -21.06 7.92
C ARG A 119 5.15 -22.11 7.10
N GLN A 120 4.18 -21.67 6.29
CA GLN A 120 3.48 -22.57 5.35
C GLN A 120 4.43 -23.19 4.33
N GLN A 121 5.36 -22.40 3.78
CA GLN A 121 6.37 -22.90 2.85
C GLN A 121 7.36 -23.85 3.55
N TYR A 122 7.77 -23.57 4.79
CA TYR A 122 8.60 -24.45 5.59
C TYR A 122 7.95 -25.83 5.79
N ALA A 123 6.66 -25.86 6.15
CA ALA A 123 5.91 -27.13 6.27
C ALA A 123 5.84 -27.89 4.94
N ALA A 124 5.65 -27.18 3.81
CA ALA A 124 5.66 -27.78 2.48
C ALA A 124 7.04 -28.31 2.09
N TYR A 125 8.13 -27.60 2.45
CA TYR A 125 9.51 -28.03 2.26
C TYR A 125 9.79 -29.33 3.03
N GLN A 126 9.47 -29.38 4.32
CA GLN A 126 9.65 -30.58 5.15
C GLN A 126 8.88 -31.77 4.59
N THR A 127 7.62 -31.56 4.22
CA THR A 127 6.80 -32.59 3.56
C THR A 127 7.42 -33.09 2.25
N ALA A 128 8.03 -32.21 1.46
CA ALA A 128 8.70 -32.61 0.22
C ALA A 128 9.97 -33.43 0.50
N ARG A 129 10.75 -33.07 1.52
CA ARG A 129 11.93 -33.81 1.99
C ARG A 129 11.57 -35.21 2.48
N GLU A 130 10.53 -35.33 3.31
CA GLU A 130 10.02 -36.62 3.82
C GLU A 130 9.60 -37.58 2.69
N ARG A 131 9.04 -37.03 1.61
CA ARG A 131 8.62 -37.81 0.42
C ARG A 131 9.77 -38.09 -0.55
N GLY A 132 10.98 -37.58 -0.28
CA GLY A 132 12.12 -37.65 -1.20
C GLY A 132 11.91 -36.86 -2.49
N ASN A 133 11.01 -35.88 -2.52
CA ASN A 133 10.75 -35.04 -3.70
C ASN A 133 11.71 -33.84 -3.73
N GLU A 134 12.97 -34.09 -4.05
CA GLU A 134 14.04 -33.07 -4.04
C GLU A 134 13.76 -31.88 -4.97
N ARG A 135 13.03 -32.10 -6.07
CA ARG A 135 12.68 -31.02 -7.00
C ARG A 135 11.74 -30.01 -6.34
N GLU A 136 10.71 -30.50 -5.66
CA GLU A 136 9.74 -29.67 -4.94
C GLU A 136 10.38 -29.00 -3.73
N ALA A 137 11.25 -29.73 -3.00
CA ALA A 137 12.02 -29.15 -1.90
C ALA A 137 12.86 -27.95 -2.36
N ARG A 138 13.57 -28.05 -3.50
CA ARG A 138 14.35 -26.93 -4.06
C ARG A 138 13.52 -25.74 -4.48
N ILE A 139 12.39 -25.98 -5.17
CA ILE A 139 11.48 -24.91 -5.59
C ILE A 139 10.96 -24.16 -4.36
N THR A 140 10.56 -24.89 -3.32
CA THR A 140 10.04 -24.32 -2.08
C THR A 140 11.14 -23.57 -1.30
N ALA A 141 12.33 -24.15 -1.14
CA ALA A 141 13.48 -23.50 -0.49
C ALA A 141 13.85 -22.16 -1.13
N ARG A 142 13.79 -22.05 -2.48
CA ARG A 142 13.99 -20.77 -3.18
C ARG A 142 12.83 -19.80 -3.04
N ALA A 143 11.60 -20.29 -2.90
CA ALA A 143 10.46 -19.43 -2.60
C ALA A 143 10.61 -18.83 -1.20
N MET A 144 11.04 -19.65 -0.23
CA MET A 144 11.32 -19.25 1.14
C MET A 144 12.44 -18.22 1.22
N GLU A 145 13.50 -18.36 0.41
CA GLU A 145 14.59 -17.37 0.34
C GLU A 145 14.07 -15.96 0.01
N ARG A 146 13.15 -15.86 -0.97
CA ARG A 146 12.52 -14.57 -1.32
C ARG A 146 11.64 -14.05 -0.21
N THR A 147 10.86 -14.92 0.43
CA THR A 147 9.99 -14.55 1.55
C THR A 147 10.82 -14.10 2.76
N ALA A 148 11.92 -14.78 3.10
CA ALA A 148 12.83 -14.39 4.17
C ALA A 148 13.47 -13.02 3.91
N SER A 149 13.89 -12.73 2.67
CA SER A 149 14.36 -11.39 2.28
C SER A 149 13.28 -10.32 2.48
N ASN A 150 12.04 -10.59 2.05
CA ASN A 150 10.93 -9.65 2.25
C ASN A 150 10.63 -9.42 3.74
N ILE A 151 10.74 -10.46 4.58
CA ILE A 151 10.58 -10.34 6.03
C ILE A 151 11.67 -9.45 6.62
N SER A 152 12.93 -9.63 6.22
CA SER A 152 14.04 -8.78 6.66
C SER A 152 13.82 -7.31 6.30
N ASP A 153 13.49 -7.02 5.03
CA ASP A 153 13.26 -5.66 4.56
C ASP A 153 12.11 -4.99 5.33
N ARG A 154 10.99 -5.71 5.52
CA ARG A 154 9.82 -5.20 6.26
C ARG A 154 10.07 -5.05 7.76
N SER A 155 10.86 -5.94 8.35
CA SER A 155 11.30 -5.86 9.74
C SER A 155 12.13 -4.61 9.96
N GLU A 156 13.09 -4.32 9.07
CA GLU A 156 13.92 -3.11 9.15
C GLU A 156 13.08 -1.83 9.01
N GLU A 157 12.16 -1.78 8.05
CA GLU A 157 11.24 -0.65 7.87
C GLU A 157 10.35 -0.47 9.10
N LEU A 158 9.80 -1.55 9.65
CA LEU A 158 8.94 -1.48 10.82
C LEU A 158 9.70 -1.01 12.07
N THR A 159 10.88 -1.55 12.34
CA THR A 159 11.71 -1.10 13.47
C THR A 159 12.02 0.40 13.36
N GLN A 160 12.31 0.90 12.16
CA GLN A 160 12.49 2.35 11.93
C GLN A 160 11.22 3.17 12.21
N ASN A 161 10.02 2.67 11.86
CA ASN A 161 8.77 3.37 12.19
C ASN A 161 8.53 3.36 13.71
N LEU A 162 8.77 2.24 14.40
CA LEU A 162 8.61 2.13 15.85
C LEU A 162 9.58 3.07 16.58
N GLU A 163 10.85 3.13 16.19
CA GLU A 163 11.83 4.08 16.74
C GLU A 163 11.39 5.54 16.53
N GLN A 164 10.85 5.88 15.36
CA GLN A 164 10.36 7.24 15.08
C GLN A 164 9.14 7.59 15.94
N ILE A 165 8.23 6.64 16.18
CA ILE A 165 7.10 6.79 17.10
C ILE A 165 7.60 7.01 18.53
N GLU A 166 8.55 6.21 19.02
CA GLU A 166 9.13 6.37 20.37
C GLU A 166 9.79 7.74 20.55
N ASN A 167 10.48 8.25 19.52
CA ASN A 167 11.15 9.55 19.57
C ASN A 167 10.18 10.73 19.51
N ALA A 168 9.08 10.59 18.77
CA ALA A 168 8.06 11.63 18.62
C ALA A 168 7.05 11.61 19.78
N THR A 169 6.87 10.46 20.42
CA THR A 169 5.93 10.26 21.53
C THR A 169 6.68 9.93 22.82
N SER A 170 5.98 9.47 23.85
CA SER A 170 6.62 8.95 25.09
C SER A 170 6.24 7.49 25.33
N VAL A 171 5.84 6.79 24.26
CA VAL A 171 5.49 5.37 24.29
C VAL A 171 6.76 4.55 24.15
N ASP A 172 6.86 3.45 24.91
CA ASP A 172 7.93 2.45 24.79
C ASP A 172 7.44 1.30 23.90
N LEU A 173 8.17 1.01 22.84
CA LEU A 173 7.90 -0.03 21.84
C LEU A 173 9.10 -0.99 21.71
N SER A 174 10.07 -0.91 22.62
CA SER A 174 11.32 -1.68 22.56
C SER A 174 11.11 -3.19 22.68
N SER A 175 10.12 -3.62 23.47
CA SER A 175 9.70 -5.03 23.54
C SER A 175 9.20 -5.51 22.18
N GLY A 176 8.32 -4.74 21.53
CA GLY A 176 7.78 -5.06 20.21
C GLY A 176 8.88 -5.14 19.14
N GLN A 177 9.85 -4.23 19.17
CA GLN A 177 11.03 -4.26 18.29
C GLN A 177 11.89 -5.52 18.52
N SER A 178 12.03 -5.95 19.78
CA SER A 178 12.78 -7.15 20.15
C SER A 178 12.12 -8.42 19.60
N GLU A 179 10.79 -8.56 19.77
CA GLU A 179 10.01 -9.70 19.24
C GLU A 179 10.10 -9.81 17.71
N ILE A 180 10.02 -8.68 17.00
CA ILE A 180 10.16 -8.60 15.55
C ILE A 180 11.58 -9.03 15.11
N THR A 181 12.60 -8.52 15.81
CA THR A 181 14.00 -8.83 15.52
C THR A 181 14.28 -10.31 15.75
N GLU A 182 13.86 -10.87 16.88
CA GLU A 182 14.05 -12.29 17.21
C GLU A 182 13.34 -13.21 16.21
N THR A 183 12.11 -12.87 15.81
CA THR A 183 11.37 -13.63 14.78
C THR A 183 12.12 -13.63 13.45
N THR A 184 12.65 -12.47 13.04
CA THR A 184 13.41 -12.31 11.79
C THR A 184 14.74 -13.05 11.83
N GLU A 185 15.46 -12.99 12.95
CA GLU A 185 16.71 -13.73 13.18
C GLU A 185 16.49 -15.25 13.13
N ASN A 186 15.41 -15.75 13.74
CA ASN A 186 15.04 -17.17 13.70
C ASN A 186 14.77 -17.64 12.26
N ILE A 187 13.99 -16.86 11.50
CA ILE A 187 13.64 -17.16 10.10
C ILE A 187 14.88 -17.16 9.22
N THR A 188 15.73 -16.14 9.33
CA THR A 188 16.95 -16.03 8.52
C THR A 188 17.97 -17.12 8.86
N ALA A 189 18.11 -17.50 10.13
CA ALA A 189 18.93 -18.63 10.55
C ALA A 189 18.41 -19.96 9.98
N THR A 190 17.10 -20.20 10.09
CA THR A 190 16.44 -21.38 9.52
C THR A 190 16.63 -21.44 8.00
N GLN A 191 16.49 -20.31 7.32
CA GLN A 191 16.65 -20.24 5.87
C GLN A 191 18.09 -20.51 5.44
N ALA A 192 19.08 -20.07 6.22
CA ALA A 192 20.49 -20.37 5.95
C ALA A 192 20.78 -21.89 6.01
N GLU A 193 20.23 -22.59 7.00
CA GLU A 193 20.35 -24.05 7.12
C GLU A 193 19.70 -24.76 5.92
N ILE A 194 18.47 -24.41 5.57
CA ILE A 194 17.76 -24.98 4.40
C ILE A 194 18.56 -24.76 3.12
N ARG A 195 19.14 -23.57 2.96
CA ARG A 195 19.96 -23.22 1.81
C ARG A 195 21.18 -24.14 1.70
N GLU A 196 21.91 -24.34 2.79
CA GLU A 196 23.10 -25.21 2.82
C GLU A 196 22.74 -26.69 2.60
N GLU A 197 21.58 -27.13 3.09
CA GLU A 197 21.12 -28.52 2.95
C GLU A 197 20.61 -28.84 1.53
N THR A 198 19.90 -27.91 0.91
CA THR A 198 19.12 -28.17 -0.31
C THR A 198 19.82 -27.70 -1.59
N LEU A 199 20.72 -26.72 -1.47
CA LEU A 199 21.32 -26.02 -2.60
C LEU A 199 22.85 -26.06 -2.53
N VAL A 200 23.47 -26.02 -3.70
CA VAL A 200 24.92 -26.07 -3.85
C VAL A 200 25.41 -24.68 -4.24
N GLY A 201 26.27 -24.08 -3.40
CA GLY A 201 26.94 -22.83 -3.68
C GLY A 201 27.71 -22.87 -5.01
N THR A 202 27.72 -21.74 -5.72
CA THR A 202 28.46 -21.59 -6.97
C THR A 202 29.47 -20.45 -6.91
N THR A 203 30.45 -20.51 -7.80
CA THR A 203 31.45 -19.47 -8.00
C THR A 203 31.50 -19.15 -9.49
N LEU A 204 31.14 -17.92 -9.83
CA LEU A 204 31.18 -17.31 -11.15
C LEU A 204 32.43 -16.44 -11.25
N THR A 205 33.26 -16.73 -12.25
CA THR A 205 34.42 -15.88 -12.59
C THR A 205 34.26 -15.39 -14.01
N VAL A 206 34.51 -14.10 -14.25
CA VAL A 206 34.30 -13.47 -15.56
C VAL A 206 35.43 -12.51 -15.90
N ARG A 207 35.68 -12.37 -17.20
CA ARG A 207 36.63 -11.39 -17.74
C ARG A 207 36.18 -10.93 -19.11
N ALA A 208 36.40 -9.65 -19.40
CA ALA A 208 36.31 -9.16 -20.77
C ALA A 208 37.49 -9.73 -21.59
N ILE A 209 37.19 -10.26 -22.77
CA ILE A 209 38.22 -10.60 -23.77
C ILE A 209 38.59 -9.34 -24.53
N ASP A 210 37.57 -8.57 -24.94
CA ASP A 210 37.74 -7.31 -25.65
C ASP A 210 37.91 -6.15 -24.67
N ALA A 211 38.80 -5.20 -25.00
CA ALA A 211 39.05 -4.04 -24.16
C ALA A 211 37.90 -3.00 -24.24
N THR A 212 37.16 -2.99 -25.35
CA THR A 212 36.15 -2.00 -25.68
C THR A 212 34.84 -2.65 -26.09
N ALA A 213 33.71 -1.99 -25.82
CA ALA A 213 32.39 -2.38 -26.32
C ALA A 213 31.55 -1.18 -26.72
N SER A 214 30.74 -1.33 -27.76
CA SER A 214 29.74 -0.35 -28.20
C SER A 214 28.46 -1.06 -28.66
N PHE A 215 27.40 -0.31 -28.97
CA PHE A 215 26.20 -0.93 -29.55
C PHE A 215 26.47 -1.59 -30.91
N ARG A 216 27.35 -1.00 -31.74
CA ARG A 216 27.70 -1.54 -33.07
C ARG A 216 28.69 -2.69 -33.00
N ASP A 217 29.59 -2.63 -32.03
CA ASP A 217 30.65 -3.62 -31.82
C ASP A 217 30.58 -4.14 -30.39
N PRO A 218 29.73 -5.16 -30.13
CA PRO A 218 29.58 -5.75 -28.80
C PRO A 218 30.87 -6.42 -28.36
N GLY A 219 31.29 -6.18 -27.12
CA GLY A 219 32.49 -6.82 -26.56
C GLY A 219 32.22 -8.26 -26.13
N THR A 220 33.21 -9.13 -26.27
CA THR A 220 33.16 -10.53 -25.85
C THR A 220 33.59 -10.67 -24.40
N VAL A 221 32.79 -11.39 -23.62
CA VAL A 221 33.04 -11.71 -22.21
C VAL A 221 33.14 -13.23 -22.10
N SER A 222 34.20 -13.70 -21.45
CA SER A 222 34.38 -15.11 -21.11
C SER A 222 34.21 -15.28 -19.61
N GLY A 223 33.49 -16.31 -19.22
CA GLY A 223 33.34 -16.68 -17.83
C GLY A 223 33.48 -18.17 -17.60
N ARG A 224 33.60 -18.55 -16.34
CA ARG A 224 33.58 -19.92 -15.88
C ARG A 224 32.72 -20.01 -14.64
N ILE A 225 31.87 -21.03 -14.59
CA ILE A 225 31.04 -21.34 -13.44
C ILE A 225 31.37 -22.73 -12.90
N GLN A 226 31.47 -22.83 -11.59
CA GLN A 226 31.74 -24.05 -10.85
C GLN A 226 30.98 -24.01 -9.52
N THR A 227 30.83 -25.15 -8.87
CA THR A 227 30.40 -25.21 -7.48
C THR A 227 31.50 -24.66 -6.57
N GLU A 228 31.15 -24.25 -5.35
CA GLU A 228 32.13 -23.80 -4.35
C GLU A 228 33.18 -24.87 -4.03
N ASN A 229 32.81 -26.15 -4.15
CA ASN A 229 33.71 -27.29 -4.01
C ASN A 229 34.63 -27.53 -5.23
N GLY A 230 34.57 -26.67 -6.24
CA GLY A 230 35.42 -26.70 -7.44
C GLY A 230 34.96 -27.67 -8.54
N SER A 231 33.77 -28.25 -8.44
CA SER A 231 33.21 -29.07 -9.53
C SER A 231 32.63 -28.16 -10.61
N VAL A 232 32.98 -28.38 -11.88
CA VAL A 232 32.49 -27.53 -12.98
C VAL A 232 31.02 -27.81 -13.30
N ILE A 233 30.29 -26.76 -13.70
CA ILE A 233 28.94 -26.91 -14.26
C ILE A 233 29.08 -26.97 -15.78
N ALA A 234 29.28 -28.19 -16.29
CA ALA A 234 29.67 -28.45 -17.67
C ALA A 234 28.49 -28.81 -18.57
N ASP A 235 28.58 -28.45 -19.85
CA ASP A 235 27.63 -28.82 -20.90
C ASP A 235 26.16 -28.48 -20.55
N GLU A 236 25.94 -27.36 -19.85
CA GLU A 236 24.62 -26.93 -19.36
C GLU A 236 24.21 -25.58 -19.96
N ALA A 237 22.91 -25.43 -20.23
CA ALA A 237 22.34 -24.16 -20.63
C ALA A 237 22.06 -23.33 -19.37
N ILE A 238 22.88 -22.31 -19.13
CA ILE A 238 22.77 -21.44 -17.96
C ILE A 238 22.17 -20.10 -18.35
N GLU A 239 21.42 -19.50 -17.43
CA GLU A 239 20.85 -18.17 -17.59
C GLU A 239 21.74 -17.12 -16.89
N LEU A 240 22.10 -16.06 -17.62
CA LEU A 240 22.97 -14.98 -17.16
C LEU A 240 22.24 -13.64 -17.26
N ARG A 241 22.26 -12.87 -16.18
CA ARG A 241 21.76 -11.49 -16.13
C ARG A 241 22.95 -10.53 -16.20
N ILE A 242 23.04 -9.76 -17.29
CA ILE A 242 24.04 -8.70 -17.48
C ILE A 242 23.31 -7.37 -17.44
N GLU A 243 23.61 -6.52 -16.46
CA GLU A 243 22.78 -5.36 -16.11
C GLU A 243 21.31 -5.79 -15.93
N ASN A 244 20.37 -5.25 -16.73
CA ASN A 244 18.94 -5.57 -16.67
C ASN A 244 18.49 -6.54 -17.76
N ARG A 245 19.40 -7.33 -18.34
CA ARG A 245 19.07 -8.26 -19.42
C ARG A 245 19.52 -9.67 -19.14
N THR A 246 18.59 -10.58 -19.39
CA THR A 246 18.84 -12.00 -19.21
C THR A 246 19.13 -12.68 -20.54
N ARG A 247 20.07 -13.62 -20.54
CA ARG A 247 20.51 -14.38 -21.71
C ARG A 247 20.88 -15.80 -21.31
N THR A 248 20.44 -16.76 -22.11
CA THR A 248 20.88 -18.15 -21.99
C THR A 248 22.18 -18.36 -22.76
N VAL A 249 23.16 -19.00 -22.14
CA VAL A 249 24.41 -19.43 -22.78
C VAL A 249 24.69 -20.90 -22.44
N GLN A 250 25.46 -21.58 -23.29
CA GLN A 250 25.87 -22.95 -23.06
C GLN A 250 27.27 -22.97 -22.44
N THR A 251 27.47 -23.68 -21.33
CA THR A 251 28.81 -23.99 -20.83
C THR A 251 29.42 -25.15 -21.61
N ASP A 252 30.75 -25.17 -21.72
CA ASP A 252 31.49 -26.30 -22.28
C ASP A 252 31.83 -27.36 -21.23
N SER A 253 32.63 -28.37 -21.62
CA SER A 253 33.05 -29.46 -20.73
C SER A 253 33.89 -29.01 -19.53
N ASP A 254 34.45 -27.80 -19.56
CA ASP A 254 35.27 -27.22 -18.48
C ASP A 254 34.48 -26.18 -17.65
N GLY A 255 33.18 -26.01 -17.92
CA GLY A 255 32.30 -25.03 -17.28
C GLY A 255 32.52 -23.60 -17.77
N VAL A 256 33.21 -23.43 -18.90
CA VAL A 256 33.51 -22.12 -19.50
C VAL A 256 32.39 -21.73 -20.46
N PHE A 257 32.06 -20.45 -20.51
CA PHE A 257 31.12 -19.89 -21.47
C PHE A 257 31.67 -18.59 -22.08
N GLU A 258 31.14 -18.22 -23.23
CA GLU A 258 31.34 -16.91 -23.85
C GLU A 258 30.01 -16.24 -24.15
N THR A 259 29.94 -14.92 -23.92
CA THR A 259 28.76 -14.10 -24.21
C THR A 259 29.16 -12.74 -24.74
N ARG A 260 28.22 -12.04 -25.38
CA ARG A 260 28.45 -10.71 -25.94
C ARG A 260 27.79 -9.63 -25.10
N TYR A 261 28.57 -8.68 -24.63
CA TYR A 261 28.08 -7.49 -23.97
C TYR A 261 27.85 -6.36 -24.98
N GLN A 262 26.58 -5.97 -25.16
CA GLN A 262 26.15 -4.90 -26.06
C GLN A 262 25.57 -3.73 -25.25
N PRO A 263 26.37 -2.70 -24.92
CA PRO A 263 25.94 -1.62 -24.06
C PRO A 263 24.88 -0.73 -24.74
N ARG A 264 23.88 -0.28 -23.96
CA ARG A 264 22.87 0.69 -24.41
C ARG A 264 22.78 1.92 -23.49
N SER A 265 22.57 1.65 -22.21
CA SER A 265 22.39 2.64 -21.15
C SER A 265 23.60 2.78 -20.22
N ALA A 266 24.62 1.94 -20.43
CA ALA A 266 25.88 1.99 -19.67
C ALA A 266 26.58 3.34 -19.86
N ARG A 267 27.27 3.82 -18.83
CA ARG A 267 28.03 5.08 -18.91
C ARG A 267 29.20 4.93 -19.88
N LEU A 268 29.80 6.02 -20.32
CA LEU A 268 30.99 5.97 -21.17
C LEU A 268 32.27 5.73 -20.36
N GLY A 269 33.27 5.14 -21.03
CA GLY A 269 34.59 4.85 -20.48
C GLY A 269 34.67 3.51 -19.76
N SER A 270 35.82 3.27 -19.14
CA SER A 270 36.12 2.05 -18.38
C SER A 270 35.32 2.01 -17.08
N GLN A 271 34.43 1.03 -16.97
CA GLN A 271 33.59 0.83 -15.79
C GLN A 271 33.39 -0.66 -15.49
N PRO A 272 33.16 -1.02 -14.20
CA PRO A 272 32.76 -2.38 -13.85
C PRO A 272 31.31 -2.64 -14.30
N ILE A 273 31.09 -3.76 -14.97
CA ILE A 273 29.78 -4.27 -15.39
C ILE A 273 29.49 -5.54 -14.59
N SER A 274 28.31 -5.57 -13.95
CA SER A 274 27.84 -6.73 -13.20
C SER A 274 27.21 -7.77 -14.12
N ILE A 275 27.53 -9.03 -13.84
CA ILE A 275 26.94 -10.22 -14.45
C ILE A 275 26.61 -11.22 -13.36
N GLU A 276 25.43 -11.80 -13.44
CA GLU A 276 24.90 -12.72 -12.43
C GLU A 276 24.46 -14.01 -13.10
N TYR A 277 24.81 -15.13 -12.49
CA TYR A 277 24.24 -16.43 -12.82
C TYR A 277 22.88 -16.57 -12.13
N VAL A 278 21.84 -16.77 -12.93
CA VAL A 278 20.46 -16.91 -12.46
C VAL A 278 20.03 -18.35 -12.72
N PRO A 279 20.13 -19.25 -11.73
CA PRO A 279 19.68 -20.63 -11.87
C PRO A 279 18.16 -20.72 -12.00
N ASP A 280 17.67 -21.73 -12.73
CA ASP A 280 16.25 -22.10 -12.75
C ASP A 280 15.72 -22.39 -11.32
N ALA A 281 14.41 -22.23 -11.14
CA ALA A 281 13.77 -22.40 -9.83
C ALA A 281 13.92 -23.82 -9.24
N ASP A 282 14.14 -24.84 -10.08
CA ASP A 282 14.35 -26.23 -9.64
C ASP A 282 15.80 -26.72 -9.74
N SER A 283 16.71 -25.84 -10.17
CA SER A 283 18.15 -26.10 -10.20
C SER A 283 18.68 -26.34 -8.79
N VAL A 284 19.71 -27.17 -8.68
CA VAL A 284 20.45 -27.42 -7.44
C VAL A 284 21.42 -26.28 -7.09
N TYR A 285 21.76 -25.42 -8.04
CA TYR A 285 22.84 -24.44 -7.88
C TYR A 285 22.37 -23.09 -7.36
N LEU A 286 23.09 -22.47 -6.42
CA LEU A 286 22.83 -21.08 -6.03
C LEU A 286 23.25 -20.09 -7.12
N SER A 287 22.60 -18.92 -7.12
CA SER A 287 23.03 -17.78 -7.92
C SER A 287 24.38 -17.27 -7.42
N ASP A 288 25.18 -16.72 -8.33
CA ASP A 288 26.40 -16.00 -7.95
C ASP A 288 26.59 -14.80 -8.89
N ASN A 289 27.26 -13.76 -8.40
CA ASN A 289 27.51 -12.54 -9.17
C ASN A 289 29.00 -12.27 -9.30
N ALA A 290 29.37 -11.68 -10.43
CA ALA A 290 30.73 -11.30 -10.72
C ALA A 290 30.75 -9.99 -11.50
N THR A 291 31.92 -9.35 -11.56
CA THR A 291 32.10 -8.11 -12.31
C THR A 291 33.25 -8.24 -13.28
N PHE A 292 33.11 -7.62 -14.45
CA PHE A 292 34.19 -7.44 -15.41
C PHE A 292 34.30 -5.97 -15.80
N THR A 293 35.51 -5.54 -16.15
CA THR A 293 35.75 -4.16 -16.59
C THR A 293 35.88 -4.11 -18.11
N ILE A 294 35.19 -3.16 -18.75
CA ILE A 294 35.28 -2.91 -20.19
C ILE A 294 35.13 -1.42 -20.49
N ASP A 295 35.82 -0.91 -21.51
CA ASP A 295 35.70 0.48 -21.95
C ASP A 295 34.48 0.66 -22.88
N VAL A 296 33.47 1.38 -22.41
CA VAL A 296 32.23 1.57 -23.17
C VAL A 296 32.32 2.80 -24.06
N GLN A 297 32.11 2.59 -25.36
CA GLN A 297 32.14 3.63 -26.39
C GLN A 297 30.73 4.03 -26.84
N GLN A 298 30.58 5.31 -27.18
CA GLN A 298 29.32 5.87 -27.62
C GLN A 298 29.04 5.59 -29.10
N VAL A 299 27.77 5.33 -29.42
CA VAL A 299 27.23 5.36 -30.78
C VAL A 299 26.05 6.34 -30.83
N THR A 300 26.04 7.19 -31.85
CA THR A 300 24.91 8.07 -32.14
C THR A 300 23.86 7.30 -32.95
N PRO A 301 22.62 7.14 -32.45
CA PRO A 301 21.55 6.52 -33.21
C PRO A 301 20.89 7.51 -34.17
N ASP A 302 20.24 6.97 -35.20
CA ASP A 302 19.27 7.66 -36.04
C ASP A 302 17.89 7.57 -35.38
N VAL A 303 17.27 8.72 -35.09
CA VAL A 303 15.93 8.79 -34.52
C VAL A 303 14.98 9.49 -35.48
N THR A 304 13.87 8.80 -35.76
CA THR A 304 12.76 9.32 -36.56
C THR A 304 11.52 9.36 -35.70
N SER A 305 10.72 10.41 -35.84
CA SER A 305 9.43 10.55 -35.17
C SER A 305 8.32 10.81 -36.17
N GLU A 306 7.16 10.25 -35.87
CA GLU A 306 5.94 10.39 -36.66
C GLU A 306 4.77 10.61 -35.71
N VAL A 307 3.77 11.36 -36.17
CA VAL A 307 2.54 11.59 -35.41
C VAL A 307 1.32 11.38 -36.29
N ALA A 308 0.24 10.88 -35.72
CA ALA A 308 -1.04 10.71 -36.40
C ALA A 308 -2.22 10.90 -35.42
N PRO A 309 -3.25 11.69 -35.78
CA PRO A 309 -3.35 12.54 -36.97
C PRO A 309 -2.37 13.75 -36.92
N ASP A 310 -2.23 14.47 -38.03
CA ASP A 310 -1.41 15.68 -38.14
C ASP A 310 -2.11 16.95 -37.61
N THR A 311 -3.40 16.85 -37.29
CA THR A 311 -4.23 17.92 -36.75
C THR A 311 -4.99 17.43 -35.51
N VAL A 312 -4.91 18.16 -34.40
CA VAL A 312 -5.55 17.79 -33.12
C VAL A 312 -6.08 19.00 -32.34
N GLY A 313 -7.21 18.83 -31.68
CA GLY A 313 -7.77 19.76 -30.69
C GLY A 313 -7.60 19.23 -29.26
N TYR A 314 -8.27 19.87 -28.31
CA TYR A 314 -8.32 19.44 -26.91
C TYR A 314 -8.99 18.07 -26.77
N ASP A 315 -8.38 17.19 -25.97
CA ASP A 315 -8.82 15.82 -25.67
C ASP A 315 -8.86 14.86 -26.89
N ASP A 316 -8.44 15.33 -28.06
CA ASP A 316 -8.17 14.45 -29.20
C ASP A 316 -7.02 13.50 -28.89
N ARG A 317 -7.04 12.34 -29.56
CA ARG A 317 -6.00 11.32 -29.43
C ARG A 317 -4.93 11.54 -30.50
N LEU A 318 -3.70 11.73 -30.05
CA LEU A 318 -2.51 11.83 -30.89
C LEU A 318 -1.64 10.59 -30.66
N ASN A 319 -1.42 9.79 -31.70
CA ASN A 319 -0.44 8.71 -31.66
C ASN A 319 0.92 9.29 -32.04
N ALA A 320 1.88 9.25 -31.12
CA ALA A 320 3.26 9.62 -31.36
C ALA A 320 4.12 8.36 -31.41
N THR A 321 4.83 8.17 -32.52
CA THR A 321 5.72 7.03 -32.75
C THR A 321 7.14 7.53 -32.90
N ALA A 322 8.08 6.85 -32.23
CA ALA A 322 9.51 7.07 -32.39
C ALA A 322 10.18 5.77 -32.83
N SER A 323 11.14 5.86 -33.75
CA SER A 323 11.98 4.75 -34.15
C SER A 323 13.45 5.11 -33.96
N VAL A 324 14.12 4.35 -33.11
CA VAL A 324 15.54 4.48 -32.77
C VAL A 324 16.31 3.36 -33.44
N ARG A 325 17.21 3.71 -34.35
CA ARG A 325 18.06 2.74 -35.06
C ARG A 325 19.51 3.12 -34.95
N VAL A 326 20.38 2.13 -34.96
CA VAL A 326 21.79 2.31 -35.25
C VAL A 326 22.04 1.60 -36.57
N GLU A 327 22.25 2.38 -37.64
CA GLU A 327 22.23 1.87 -39.00
C GLU A 327 20.87 1.22 -39.35
N SER A 328 20.83 -0.10 -39.53
CA SER A 328 19.60 -0.84 -39.83
C SER A 328 19.02 -1.58 -38.61
N THR A 329 19.74 -1.61 -37.49
CA THR A 329 19.34 -2.37 -36.30
C THR A 329 18.53 -1.48 -35.35
N GLY A 330 17.31 -1.91 -35.02
CA GLY A 330 16.51 -1.27 -33.99
C GLY A 330 17.15 -1.39 -32.61
N VAL A 331 17.12 -0.31 -31.84
CA VAL A 331 17.67 -0.30 -30.47
C VAL A 331 16.52 -0.43 -29.48
N ASP A 332 16.36 -1.60 -28.89
CA ASP A 332 15.33 -1.90 -27.88
C ASP A 332 15.73 -1.43 -26.48
N THR A 333 14.73 -1.29 -25.61
CA THR A 333 14.90 -0.87 -24.21
C THR A 333 15.58 0.50 -24.04
N VAL A 334 15.36 1.41 -24.98
CA VAL A 334 15.82 2.81 -24.89
C VAL A 334 14.63 3.69 -24.47
N PRO A 335 14.75 4.50 -23.41
CA PRO A 335 13.71 5.42 -23.01
C PRO A 335 13.56 6.52 -24.05
N VAL A 336 12.31 6.84 -24.37
CA VAL A 336 11.94 7.94 -25.26
C VAL A 336 10.95 8.83 -24.52
N GLU A 337 11.23 10.12 -24.51
CA GLU A 337 10.29 11.14 -24.03
C GLU A 337 9.68 11.86 -25.23
N PHE A 338 8.34 11.97 -25.24
CA PHE A 338 7.63 12.85 -26.15
C PHE A 338 7.31 14.16 -25.44
N ALA A 339 7.73 15.28 -26.02
CA ALA A 339 7.51 16.61 -25.49
C ALA A 339 6.86 17.55 -26.51
N ILE A 340 6.00 18.45 -26.06
CA ILE A 340 5.34 19.46 -26.89
C ILE A 340 5.48 20.81 -26.19
N GLY A 341 6.05 21.81 -26.87
CA GLY A 341 6.32 23.11 -26.26
C GLY A 341 7.26 23.06 -25.04
N GLY A 342 8.12 22.04 -24.96
CA GLY A 342 9.04 21.80 -23.84
C GLY A 342 8.45 20.98 -22.68
N THR A 343 7.14 20.74 -22.65
CA THR A 343 6.49 19.90 -21.64
C THR A 343 6.50 18.44 -22.08
N VAL A 344 7.00 17.53 -21.22
CA VAL A 344 6.93 16.08 -21.47
C VAL A 344 5.48 15.61 -21.30
N VAL A 345 4.90 15.08 -22.37
CA VAL A 345 3.50 14.62 -22.42
C VAL A 345 3.38 13.11 -22.34
N ALA A 346 4.44 12.37 -22.69
CA ALA A 346 4.51 10.92 -22.54
C ALA A 346 5.95 10.44 -22.39
N ARG A 347 6.11 9.30 -21.71
CA ARG A 347 7.38 8.58 -21.56
C ARG A 347 7.13 7.12 -21.90
N THR A 348 8.01 6.55 -22.69
CA THR A 348 7.90 5.16 -23.14
C THR A 348 9.28 4.57 -23.35
N THR A 349 9.34 3.31 -23.76
CA THR A 349 10.59 2.60 -24.06
C THR A 349 10.45 1.87 -25.38
N THR A 350 11.51 1.85 -26.18
CA THR A 350 11.52 1.12 -27.45
C THR A 350 11.35 -0.39 -27.24
N GLY A 351 10.49 -0.99 -28.07
CA GLY A 351 10.35 -2.45 -28.14
C GLY A 351 11.50 -3.11 -28.94
N PRO A 352 11.42 -4.43 -29.17
CA PRO A 352 12.47 -5.23 -29.82
C PRO A 352 12.94 -4.72 -31.19
N ASN A 353 12.07 -4.01 -31.93
CA ASN A 353 12.37 -3.46 -33.25
C ASN A 353 12.92 -2.02 -33.21
N GLY A 354 13.20 -1.48 -32.02
CA GLY A 354 13.62 -0.10 -31.82
C GLY A 354 12.50 0.94 -31.93
N THR A 355 11.24 0.52 -31.97
CA THR A 355 10.08 1.41 -32.09
C THR A 355 9.35 1.56 -30.77
N ALA A 356 8.87 2.76 -30.46
CA ALA A 356 7.97 3.04 -29.35
C ALA A 356 6.78 3.85 -29.85
N THR A 357 5.58 3.60 -29.35
CA THR A 357 4.36 4.33 -29.73
C THR A 357 3.54 4.62 -28.49
N GLU A 358 3.09 5.87 -28.36
CA GLU A 358 2.23 6.31 -27.27
C GLU A 358 1.00 7.03 -27.80
N THR A 359 -0.15 6.78 -27.16
CA THR A 359 -1.39 7.51 -27.43
C THR A 359 -1.56 8.61 -26.40
N ILE A 360 -1.37 9.86 -26.82
CA ILE A 360 -1.47 11.05 -25.99
C ILE A 360 -2.88 11.63 -26.12
N ARG A 361 -3.53 11.94 -24.99
CA ARG A 361 -4.71 12.84 -24.99
C ARG A 361 -4.22 14.27 -24.97
N PHE A 362 -4.56 15.04 -26.00
CA PHE A 362 -3.94 16.35 -26.19
C PHE A 362 -4.40 17.35 -25.11
N PRO A 363 -3.48 17.87 -24.28
CA PRO A 363 -3.84 18.67 -23.12
C PRO A 363 -4.21 20.12 -23.49
N ALA A 364 -5.04 20.74 -22.66
CA ALA A 364 -5.45 22.14 -22.80
C ALA A 364 -4.29 23.14 -22.65
N SER A 365 -3.17 22.74 -22.03
CA SER A 365 -2.04 23.63 -21.73
C SER A 365 -1.14 23.93 -22.93
N ILE A 366 -1.35 23.25 -24.06
CA ILE A 366 -0.61 23.52 -25.29
C ILE A 366 -1.46 24.48 -26.13
N ASN A 367 -0.90 25.61 -26.55
CA ASN A 367 -1.67 26.56 -27.36
C ASN A 367 -1.88 26.04 -28.78
N ASP A 368 -2.92 26.56 -29.42
CA ASP A 368 -3.25 26.34 -30.83
C ASP A 368 -2.15 26.85 -31.78
N GLY A 369 -2.27 26.48 -33.06
CA GLY A 369 -1.33 26.76 -34.13
C GLY A 369 -0.33 25.63 -34.40
N ASP A 370 0.70 25.94 -35.19
CA ASP A 370 1.75 24.97 -35.54
C ASP A 370 2.59 24.61 -34.31
N ARG A 371 2.68 23.31 -34.02
CA ARG A 371 3.48 22.76 -32.93
C ARG A 371 4.41 21.66 -33.42
N GLN A 372 5.41 21.37 -32.60
CA GLN A 372 6.33 20.27 -32.80
C GLN A 372 6.21 19.30 -31.64
N VAL A 373 6.08 18.02 -31.96
CA VAL A 373 6.27 16.91 -31.04
C VAL A 373 7.72 16.47 -31.14
N ILE A 374 8.45 16.67 -30.05
CA ILE A 374 9.85 16.29 -29.92
C ILE A 374 9.89 14.89 -29.30
N ALA A 375 10.36 13.90 -30.06
CA ALA A 375 10.76 12.61 -29.51
C ALA A 375 12.25 12.66 -29.19
N ARG A 376 12.64 12.49 -27.94
CA ARG A 376 14.05 12.56 -27.52
C ARG A 376 14.48 11.36 -26.67
N ILE A 377 15.73 10.97 -26.83
CA ILE A 377 16.41 10.03 -25.95
C ILE A 377 17.11 10.86 -24.86
N PRO A 378 16.68 10.78 -23.59
CA PRO A 378 17.18 11.65 -22.51
C PRO A 378 18.53 11.17 -21.94
N TYR A 379 19.40 10.61 -22.78
CA TYR A 379 20.68 10.07 -22.35
C TYR A 379 21.81 11.09 -22.47
N GLU A 380 22.59 11.18 -21.39
CA GLU A 380 23.83 11.94 -21.34
C GLU A 380 24.99 11.01 -20.99
N ASN A 381 26.08 11.09 -21.77
CA ASN A 381 27.29 10.30 -21.55
C ASN A 381 26.99 8.79 -21.37
N ARG A 382 26.12 8.24 -22.23
CA ARG A 382 25.78 6.81 -22.31
C ARG A 382 26.21 6.20 -23.64
N ALA A 383 26.26 4.86 -23.67
CA ALA A 383 26.63 4.09 -24.85
C ALA A 383 25.78 4.41 -26.09
N ILE A 384 24.48 4.70 -25.92
CA ILE A 384 23.64 5.34 -26.94
C ILE A 384 23.60 6.84 -26.65
N ALA A 385 23.96 7.65 -27.65
CA ALA A 385 23.90 9.10 -27.52
C ALA A 385 22.45 9.60 -27.39
N GLY A 386 22.24 10.64 -26.57
CA GLY A 386 20.99 11.39 -26.57
C GLY A 386 20.84 12.16 -27.87
N VAL A 387 19.73 11.93 -28.57
CA VAL A 387 19.34 12.65 -29.79
C VAL A 387 17.85 12.93 -29.75
N GLN A 388 17.39 13.84 -30.60
CA GLN A 388 15.98 14.19 -30.72
C GLN A 388 15.54 14.24 -32.18
N SER A 389 14.25 14.01 -32.40
CA SER A 389 13.57 14.10 -33.68
C SER A 389 12.25 14.85 -33.52
N GLU A 390 11.86 15.61 -34.53
CA GLU A 390 10.72 16.53 -34.46
C GLU A 390 9.68 16.13 -35.50
N ALA A 391 8.43 16.02 -35.07
CA ALA A 391 7.27 15.81 -35.93
C ALA A 391 6.32 17.00 -35.80
N SER A 392 5.84 17.53 -36.93
CA SER A 392 4.90 18.65 -36.95
C SER A 392 3.48 18.19 -36.66
N VAL A 393 2.74 18.99 -35.89
CA VAL A 393 1.31 18.81 -35.64
C VAL A 393 0.63 20.17 -35.60
N VAL A 394 -0.53 20.29 -36.22
CA VAL A 394 -1.36 21.50 -36.19
C VAL A 394 -2.35 21.36 -35.03
N VAL A 395 -2.27 22.29 -34.08
CA VAL A 395 -3.21 22.33 -32.96
C VAL A 395 -4.34 23.28 -33.30
N VAL A 396 -5.57 22.76 -33.34
CA VAL A 396 -6.75 23.60 -33.58
C VAL A 396 -7.33 24.10 -32.27
N GLU A 397 -7.76 25.36 -32.27
CA GLU A 397 -8.55 25.89 -31.17
C GLU A 397 -9.86 25.11 -31.04
N THR A 398 -10.10 24.57 -29.85
CA THR A 398 -11.33 23.86 -29.52
C THR A 398 -12.31 24.84 -28.90
N GLN A 399 -13.38 25.15 -29.63
CA GLN A 399 -14.43 26.05 -29.15
C GLN A 399 -15.01 25.55 -27.82
N THR A 400 -15.20 26.47 -26.88
CA THR A 400 -15.83 26.18 -25.59
C THR A 400 -17.17 26.88 -25.43
N ALA A 401 -18.00 26.32 -24.57
CA ALA A 401 -19.27 26.86 -24.13
C ALA A 401 -19.30 26.91 -22.61
N LEU A 402 -19.63 28.08 -22.07
CA LEU A 402 -19.76 28.33 -20.65
C LEU A 402 -21.24 28.54 -20.32
N SER A 403 -21.73 27.88 -19.28
CA SER A 403 -23.05 28.14 -18.70
C SER A 403 -22.90 28.55 -17.24
N VAL A 404 -23.74 29.49 -16.80
CA VAL A 404 -23.76 29.98 -15.43
C VAL A 404 -25.19 30.19 -14.97
N SER A 405 -25.44 29.89 -13.71
CA SER A 405 -26.68 30.14 -12.99
C SER A 405 -26.32 30.71 -11.62
N ALA A 406 -27.11 31.68 -11.16
CA ALA A 406 -26.92 32.31 -9.87
C ALA A 406 -28.23 32.32 -9.10
N THR A 407 -28.19 32.09 -7.79
CA THR A 407 -29.37 32.12 -6.91
C THR A 407 -28.98 32.75 -5.59
N ARG A 408 -29.84 33.60 -5.02
CA ARG A 408 -29.62 34.10 -3.65
C ARG A 408 -29.79 32.97 -2.64
N ALA A 409 -28.84 32.85 -1.73
CA ALA A 409 -28.86 31.98 -0.57
C ALA A 409 -28.75 32.83 0.71
N ALA A 410 -28.93 32.22 1.88
CA ALA A 410 -28.80 32.92 3.16
C ALA A 410 -27.39 33.52 3.34
N ASP A 411 -26.38 32.88 2.74
CA ASP A 411 -24.96 33.13 2.97
C ASP A 411 -24.31 33.95 1.82
N GLY A 412 -25.11 34.43 0.85
CA GLY A 412 -24.62 35.17 -0.31
C GLY A 412 -25.29 34.78 -1.63
N ILE A 413 -24.58 34.95 -2.74
CA ILE A 413 -25.03 34.55 -4.09
C ILE A 413 -24.38 33.22 -4.45
N LEU A 414 -25.17 32.15 -4.47
CA LEU A 414 -24.72 30.83 -4.91
C LEU A 414 -24.63 30.77 -6.43
N VAL A 415 -23.42 30.65 -6.96
CA VAL A 415 -23.13 30.52 -8.38
C VAL A 415 -22.79 29.08 -8.71
N ARG A 416 -23.45 28.54 -9.74
CA ARG A 416 -23.13 27.24 -10.35
C ARG A 416 -22.92 27.42 -11.84
N GLY A 417 -21.92 26.77 -12.40
CA GLY A 417 -21.71 26.79 -13.83
C GLY A 417 -21.01 25.55 -14.36
N GLN A 418 -20.89 25.50 -15.68
CA GLN A 418 -20.21 24.42 -16.37
C GLN A 418 -19.50 24.92 -17.62
N LEU A 419 -18.24 24.50 -17.79
CA LEU A 419 -17.44 24.71 -18.98
C LEU A 419 -17.33 23.39 -19.75
N ARG A 420 -17.71 23.42 -21.03
CA ARG A 420 -17.61 22.29 -21.95
C ARG A 420 -17.02 22.74 -23.28
N THR A 421 -16.52 21.80 -24.07
CA THR A 421 -16.32 22.05 -25.50
C THR A 421 -17.67 22.23 -26.20
N ALA A 422 -17.69 22.86 -27.37
CA ALA A 422 -18.90 22.97 -28.19
C ALA A 422 -19.47 21.59 -28.57
N ALA A 423 -18.63 20.56 -28.66
CA ALA A 423 -19.03 19.17 -28.86
C ALA A 423 -19.58 18.48 -27.59
N GLY A 424 -19.59 19.17 -26.44
CA GLY A 424 -20.18 18.71 -25.19
C GLY A 424 -19.23 17.98 -24.25
N ALA A 425 -17.93 17.88 -24.57
CA ALA A 425 -16.94 17.26 -23.68
C ALA A 425 -16.66 18.18 -22.47
N PRO A 426 -16.52 17.65 -21.25
CA PRO A 426 -16.22 18.47 -20.07
C PRO A 426 -14.79 19.03 -20.14
N VAL A 427 -14.62 20.28 -19.71
CA VAL A 427 -13.29 20.94 -19.63
C VAL A 427 -12.89 21.04 -18.16
N ALA A 428 -12.03 20.13 -17.72
CA ALA A 428 -11.65 19.99 -16.30
C ALA A 428 -10.39 20.79 -15.92
N GLY A 429 -10.32 21.19 -14.65
CA GLY A 429 -9.12 21.79 -14.05
C GLY A 429 -8.78 23.19 -14.59
N ARG A 430 -9.76 23.91 -15.17
CA ARG A 430 -9.53 25.23 -15.78
C ARG A 430 -10.14 26.35 -14.94
N PRO A 431 -9.45 27.50 -14.80
CA PRO A 431 -9.95 28.67 -14.09
C PRO A 431 -11.01 29.41 -14.89
N VAL A 432 -12.14 29.71 -14.24
CA VAL A 432 -13.18 30.63 -14.70
C VAL A 432 -13.16 31.86 -13.81
N ARG A 433 -13.15 33.05 -14.41
CA ARG A 433 -13.30 34.32 -13.69
C ARG A 433 -14.78 34.65 -13.54
N LEU A 434 -15.21 34.94 -12.33
CA LEU A 434 -16.56 35.40 -12.00
C LEU A 434 -16.46 36.86 -11.58
N GLN A 435 -17.31 37.71 -12.14
CA GLN A 435 -17.37 39.12 -11.84
C GLN A 435 -18.77 39.53 -11.42
N THR A 436 -18.88 40.23 -10.29
CA THR A 436 -20.10 40.81 -9.73
C THR A 436 -19.97 42.33 -9.70
N GLY A 437 -20.71 43.02 -10.57
CA GLY A 437 -20.60 44.48 -10.68
C GLY A 437 -19.24 44.96 -11.22
N ALA A 438 -18.80 46.14 -10.79
CA ALA A 438 -17.61 46.81 -11.34
C ALA A 438 -16.27 46.36 -10.69
N ASP A 439 -16.29 45.86 -9.45
CA ASP A 439 -15.05 45.78 -8.64
C ASP A 439 -14.72 44.39 -8.08
N GLU A 440 -15.68 43.44 -8.01
CA GLU A 440 -15.44 42.12 -7.41
C GLU A 440 -15.15 41.07 -8.49
N THR A 441 -13.96 40.45 -8.44
CA THR A 441 -13.57 39.34 -9.33
C THR A 441 -13.07 38.15 -8.52
N GLN A 442 -13.74 37.01 -8.63
CA GLN A 442 -13.32 35.75 -8.03
C GLN A 442 -12.91 34.75 -9.11
N ARG A 443 -11.93 33.89 -8.80
CA ARG A 443 -11.53 32.78 -9.67
C ARG A 443 -11.99 31.46 -9.07
N VAL A 444 -12.59 30.61 -9.91
CA VAL A 444 -13.00 29.25 -9.54
C VAL A 444 -12.44 28.25 -10.55
N VAL A 445 -12.06 27.05 -10.11
CA VAL A 445 -11.52 26.01 -10.99
C VAL A 445 -12.60 24.98 -11.29
N THR A 446 -12.72 24.57 -12.55
CA THR A 446 -13.66 23.50 -12.95
C THR A 446 -13.21 22.14 -12.42
N ASN A 447 -14.16 21.34 -11.95
CA ASN A 447 -13.90 19.97 -11.51
C ASN A 447 -13.76 19.01 -12.72
N ARG A 448 -13.63 17.69 -12.45
CA ARG A 448 -13.50 16.65 -13.49
C ARG A 448 -14.65 16.60 -14.51
N THR A 449 -15.84 17.09 -14.16
CA THR A 449 -17.01 17.15 -15.05
C THR A 449 -17.18 18.50 -15.73
N GLY A 450 -16.19 19.39 -15.60
CA GLY A 450 -16.22 20.76 -16.12
C GLY A 450 -17.12 21.71 -15.31
N SER A 451 -17.68 21.26 -14.18
CA SER A 451 -18.58 22.05 -13.35
C SER A 451 -17.82 22.85 -12.29
N PHE A 452 -18.40 23.95 -11.85
CA PHE A 452 -17.92 24.72 -10.70
C PHE A 452 -19.07 25.23 -9.84
N ARG A 453 -18.80 25.45 -8.56
CA ARG A 453 -19.74 26.01 -7.57
C ARG A 453 -18.97 26.93 -6.63
N THR A 454 -19.48 28.12 -6.38
CA THR A 454 -18.94 29.04 -5.38
C THR A 454 -20.04 29.95 -4.82
N VAL A 455 -19.76 30.62 -3.71
CA VAL A 455 -20.64 31.64 -3.12
C VAL A 455 -19.93 32.98 -3.21
N LEU A 456 -20.59 33.97 -3.84
CA LEU A 456 -20.13 35.36 -3.89
C LEU A 456 -20.81 36.17 -2.80
N GLU A 457 -20.17 37.25 -2.34
CA GLU A 457 -20.79 38.14 -1.37
C GLU A 457 -22.01 38.83 -1.99
N ASN A 458 -23.05 39.07 -1.18
CA ASN A 458 -24.23 39.77 -1.65
C ASN A 458 -23.95 41.29 -1.58
N PRO A 459 -24.10 42.05 -2.69
CA PRO A 459 -23.90 43.49 -2.64
C PRO A 459 -24.89 44.15 -1.66
N PRO A 460 -24.49 45.27 -1.01
CA PRO A 460 -25.24 45.89 0.09
C PRO A 460 -26.61 46.46 -0.33
N ASN A 461 -26.83 46.66 -1.64
CA ASN A 461 -28.09 47.17 -2.18
C ASN A 461 -28.90 46.01 -2.78
N ASN A 462 -30.21 45.98 -2.53
CA ASN A 462 -31.15 44.98 -3.07
C ASN A 462 -31.38 45.09 -4.60
N ASP A 463 -30.45 45.67 -5.34
CA ASP A 463 -30.54 45.88 -6.76
C ASP A 463 -30.40 44.57 -7.55
N SER A 464 -30.72 44.62 -8.85
CA SER A 464 -30.46 43.50 -9.74
C SER A 464 -28.95 43.26 -9.86
N VAL A 465 -28.49 42.06 -9.53
CA VAL A 465 -27.06 41.71 -9.59
C VAL A 465 -26.81 40.90 -10.86
N THR A 466 -25.81 41.31 -11.64
CA THR A 466 -25.37 40.56 -12.82
C THR A 466 -24.03 39.89 -12.52
N VAL A 467 -24.00 38.57 -12.63
CA VAL A 467 -22.80 37.74 -12.52
C VAL A 467 -22.31 37.44 -13.93
N LEU A 468 -21.14 37.95 -14.29
CA LEU A 468 -20.45 37.63 -15.55
C LEU A 468 -19.40 36.56 -15.28
N ALA A 469 -19.55 35.40 -15.91
CA ALA A 469 -18.54 34.36 -15.94
C ALA A 469 -17.74 34.46 -17.24
N THR A 470 -16.41 34.46 -17.15
CA THR A 470 -15.49 34.53 -18.29
C THR A 470 -14.43 33.44 -18.17
N PHE A 471 -14.38 32.58 -19.18
CA PHE A 471 -13.30 31.67 -19.45
C PHE A 471 -12.42 32.27 -20.55
N ASP A 472 -11.16 32.56 -20.24
CA ASP A 472 -10.20 33.15 -21.15
C ASP A 472 -8.79 32.79 -20.68
N GLU A 473 -8.10 31.98 -21.47
CA GLU A 473 -6.76 31.47 -21.18
C GLU A 473 -5.86 31.57 -22.40
N PRO A 474 -5.08 32.65 -22.53
CA PRO A 474 -4.25 32.91 -23.70
C PRO A 474 -3.15 31.87 -23.99
N ARG A 475 -2.87 30.98 -23.02
CA ARG A 475 -1.89 29.88 -23.15
C ARG A 475 -2.60 28.54 -23.15
N SER A 476 -3.54 28.38 -24.09
CA SER A 476 -4.36 27.18 -24.24
C SER A 476 -4.79 27.01 -25.70
N ASN A 477 -5.16 25.79 -26.08
CA ASN A 477 -5.89 25.51 -27.33
C ASN A 477 -7.41 25.51 -27.12
N LEU A 478 -7.91 25.99 -25.98
CA LEU A 478 -9.33 26.14 -25.72
C LEU A 478 -9.76 27.57 -26.10
N GLY A 479 -10.80 27.67 -26.92
CA GLY A 479 -11.43 28.95 -27.24
C GLY A 479 -12.04 29.59 -26.00
N ASN A 480 -12.05 30.91 -25.94
CA ASN A 480 -12.65 31.70 -24.87
C ASN A 480 -14.19 31.64 -24.89
N ALA A 481 -14.79 31.76 -23.71
CA ALA A 481 -16.25 31.71 -23.54
C ALA A 481 -16.73 32.62 -22.41
N THR A 482 -17.90 33.22 -22.58
CA THR A 482 -18.54 34.08 -21.58
C THR A 482 -19.98 33.67 -21.35
N ALA A 483 -20.47 33.86 -20.12
CA ALA A 483 -21.85 33.59 -19.75
C ALA A 483 -22.31 34.56 -18.66
N THR A 484 -23.58 34.92 -18.67
CA THR A 484 -24.14 35.90 -17.73
C THR A 484 -25.37 35.33 -17.03
N ALA A 485 -25.48 35.54 -15.72
CA ALA A 485 -26.68 35.29 -14.95
C ALA A 485 -27.13 36.57 -14.22
N THR A 486 -28.41 36.91 -14.32
CA THR A 486 -28.98 38.09 -13.66
C THR A 486 -29.94 37.66 -12.55
N LEU A 487 -29.72 38.20 -11.35
CA LEU A 487 -30.60 38.06 -10.20
C LEU A 487 -31.48 39.30 -10.13
N ALA A 488 -32.81 39.14 -10.17
CA ALA A 488 -33.74 40.26 -9.98
C ALA A 488 -33.59 40.88 -8.59
N ALA A 489 -33.86 42.17 -8.43
CA ALA A 489 -33.87 42.85 -7.13
C ALA A 489 -34.73 42.08 -6.10
N GLY A 490 -34.23 41.92 -4.88
CA GLY A 490 -34.98 41.24 -3.82
C GLY A 490 -36.20 42.08 -3.43
N SER A 491 -37.41 41.60 -3.70
CA SER A 491 -38.62 42.18 -3.09
C SER A 491 -38.53 41.95 -1.59
N GLY A 492 -38.27 43.02 -0.84
CA GLY A 492 -38.35 43.00 0.61
C GLY A 492 -39.69 42.42 1.05
N ALA A 493 -39.66 41.63 2.13
CA ALA A 493 -40.84 41.14 2.81
C ALA A 493 -41.77 42.32 3.13
N GLY A 494 -42.81 42.51 2.32
CA GLY A 494 -43.98 43.30 2.65
C GLY A 494 -45.05 42.34 3.15
N ASP A 495 -45.57 42.60 4.35
CA ASP A 495 -46.77 41.97 4.89
C ASP A 495 -47.85 41.82 3.80
N PRO A 496 -48.59 40.68 3.76
CA PRO A 496 -49.64 40.50 2.78
C PRO A 496 -50.78 41.50 3.07
N PRO A 497 -51.24 42.30 2.08
CA PRO A 497 -52.49 43.01 2.25
C PRO A 497 -53.62 41.99 2.25
N VAL A 498 -54.34 41.95 3.37
CA VAL A 498 -55.61 41.27 3.52
C VAL A 498 -56.65 41.82 2.54
N GLY A 499 -57.25 40.92 1.77
CA GLY A 499 -58.61 41.04 1.21
C GLY A 499 -58.73 41.50 -0.23
N SER A 500 -59.19 40.61 -1.12
CA SER A 500 -60.55 40.66 -1.69
C SER A 500 -60.65 39.67 -2.84
N ASP A 501 -61.70 38.84 -2.80
CA ASP A 501 -62.07 37.84 -3.80
C ASP A 501 -62.08 38.40 -5.23
N SER A 502 -61.50 37.63 -6.17
CA SER A 502 -62.06 37.37 -7.51
C SER A 502 -61.21 36.31 -8.19
N ASP A 503 -61.85 35.21 -8.55
CA ASP A 503 -61.33 34.17 -9.43
C ASP A 503 -60.77 34.73 -10.74
N SER A 504 -59.80 33.99 -11.27
CA SER A 504 -59.36 33.91 -12.67
C SER A 504 -58.18 34.81 -13.07
N ASP A 505 -57.24 34.11 -13.71
CA ASP A 505 -56.24 34.57 -14.67
C ASP A 505 -54.78 34.77 -14.22
N LEU A 506 -53.90 34.04 -14.92
CA LEU A 506 -52.45 34.21 -15.09
C LEU A 506 -51.53 33.59 -14.03
N LEU A 507 -51.55 32.25 -13.96
CA LEU A 507 -50.33 31.48 -13.72
C LEU A 507 -50.06 30.64 -14.98
N ILE A 508 -48.78 30.55 -15.36
CA ILE A 508 -48.20 29.93 -16.58
C ILE A 508 -48.03 30.94 -17.73
N ASP A 509 -47.04 31.83 -17.61
CA ASP A 509 -46.34 32.35 -18.79
C ASP A 509 -44.88 32.69 -18.47
N THR A 510 -44.10 31.70 -18.02
CA THR A 510 -42.63 31.79 -18.04
C THR A 510 -41.93 30.43 -17.94
N LEU A 511 -42.53 29.35 -18.48
CA LEU A 511 -41.87 28.04 -18.50
C LEU A 511 -41.95 27.27 -19.83
N VAL A 512 -42.32 27.90 -20.95
CA VAL A 512 -42.35 27.23 -22.28
C VAL A 512 -41.75 28.11 -23.37
N ALA A 513 -40.48 28.52 -23.23
CA ALA A 513 -39.76 29.23 -24.27
C ALA A 513 -38.39 28.61 -24.65
N ILE A 514 -38.04 27.40 -24.17
CA ILE A 514 -36.75 26.75 -24.50
C ILE A 514 -36.93 25.39 -25.22
N LEU A 515 -38.16 24.96 -25.56
CA LEU A 515 -38.35 23.62 -26.16
C LEU A 515 -38.97 23.53 -27.56
N LEU A 516 -39.34 24.62 -28.25
CA LEU A 516 -39.72 24.56 -29.66
C LEU A 516 -39.24 25.83 -30.38
N GLY A 517 -38.32 25.64 -31.33
CA GLY A 517 -37.87 26.71 -32.23
C GLY A 517 -39.02 27.23 -33.08
N SER A 518 -39.08 28.54 -33.21
CA SER A 518 -39.92 29.22 -34.20
C SER A 518 -39.02 29.69 -35.35
N ASP A 519 -39.14 28.96 -36.45
CA ASP A 519 -38.85 29.41 -37.80
C ASP A 519 -39.60 30.72 -38.10
N GLU A 520 -38.88 31.72 -38.61
CA GLU A 520 -39.44 32.68 -39.56
C GLU A 520 -38.66 32.59 -40.87
N ASN A 521 -39.29 31.98 -41.88
CA ASN A 521 -38.87 31.99 -43.27
C ASN A 521 -38.97 33.42 -43.86
N PRO A 522 -38.14 33.72 -44.88
CA PRO A 522 -38.70 34.21 -46.12
C PRO A 522 -38.46 33.22 -47.27
N ALA A 523 -39.56 32.94 -47.96
CA ALA A 523 -39.72 32.24 -49.23
C ALA A 523 -38.47 32.01 -50.10
N THR A 524 -38.14 30.74 -50.35
CA THR A 524 -37.75 30.24 -51.68
C THR A 524 -38.23 28.80 -51.87
N THR A 525 -38.47 28.47 -53.13
CA THR A 525 -39.35 27.40 -53.59
C THR A 525 -38.56 26.15 -54.04
N PHE A 526 -39.19 24.96 -53.92
CA PHE A 526 -38.86 23.64 -54.52
C PHE A 526 -37.68 22.87 -53.87
N GLY A 527 -37.75 21.58 -53.51
CA GLY A 527 -38.80 20.56 -53.59
C GLY A 527 -38.32 19.20 -53.04
N ASN A 528 -39.31 18.36 -52.66
CA ASN A 528 -39.38 16.89 -52.58
C ASN A 528 -38.27 16.04 -51.90
N GLY A 529 -38.71 15.19 -50.94
CA GLY A 529 -38.00 13.95 -50.54
C GLY A 529 -38.27 13.48 -49.09
N ILE A 530 -39.45 12.93 -48.75
CA ILE A 530 -39.72 11.55 -48.26
C ILE A 530 -38.57 10.95 -47.39
N ILE A 531 -38.69 10.46 -46.14
CA ILE A 531 -39.48 9.35 -45.51
C ILE A 531 -39.20 9.52 -43.98
N GLY A 532 -40.16 9.63 -43.05
CA GLY A 532 -40.96 8.55 -42.46
C GLY A 532 -40.18 7.78 -41.37
N TYR A 533 -40.61 7.82 -40.10
CA TYR A 533 -40.80 6.66 -39.21
C TYR A 533 -41.21 7.10 -37.80
N SER A 534 -42.43 6.72 -37.45
CA SER A 534 -42.98 6.67 -36.09
C SER A 534 -43.14 5.20 -35.72
N TRP A 535 -42.79 4.82 -34.50
CA TRP A 535 -43.55 3.87 -33.66
C TRP A 535 -42.90 3.62 -32.30
N LEU A 536 -43.81 3.28 -31.40
CA LEU A 536 -43.82 3.20 -29.93
C LEU A 536 -43.17 1.93 -29.33
N PRO A 537 -43.04 1.87 -27.99
CA PRO A 537 -42.36 0.81 -27.22
C PRO A 537 -43.31 -0.31 -26.76
N VAL A 538 -42.79 -1.53 -26.51
CA VAL A 538 -43.43 -2.53 -25.63
C VAL A 538 -42.39 -3.39 -24.88
N LEU A 539 -42.57 -3.39 -23.56
CA LEU A 539 -42.31 -4.35 -22.48
C LEU A 539 -41.78 -5.79 -22.75
N GLY A 540 -40.97 -6.23 -21.78
CA GLY A 540 -40.70 -7.62 -21.37
C GLY A 540 -39.22 -7.78 -21.00
N GLY A 541 -38.76 -8.09 -19.79
CA GLY A 541 -39.37 -8.73 -18.63
C GLY A 541 -38.46 -9.89 -18.19
N GLY A 542 -37.76 -9.74 -17.07
CA GLY A 542 -37.38 -10.85 -16.17
C GLY A 542 -36.03 -11.56 -16.35
N ALA A 543 -35.41 -11.80 -15.18
CA ALA A 543 -34.42 -12.83 -14.85
C ALA A 543 -32.92 -12.60 -15.18
N ALA A 544 -32.17 -12.13 -14.18
CA ALA A 544 -30.73 -12.42 -14.04
C ALA A 544 -30.29 -12.35 -12.57
N LEU A 545 -30.59 -13.41 -11.81
CA LEU A 545 -29.94 -13.75 -10.54
C LEU A 545 -29.66 -15.26 -10.61
N ALA A 546 -28.45 -15.64 -11.06
CA ALA A 546 -27.79 -16.95 -10.85
C ALA A 546 -26.69 -17.19 -11.92
N VAL A 547 -25.47 -16.66 -11.73
CA VAL A 547 -24.27 -17.11 -12.50
C VAL A 547 -23.02 -17.33 -11.63
N VAL A 548 -22.96 -16.95 -10.35
CA VAL A 548 -21.68 -17.03 -9.61
C VAL A 548 -21.42 -18.38 -8.88
N VAL A 549 -22.39 -19.30 -8.82
CA VAL A 549 -22.22 -20.59 -8.10
C VAL A 549 -21.90 -21.78 -9.03
N ALA A 550 -21.88 -21.60 -10.35
CA ALA A 550 -21.67 -22.71 -11.30
C ALA A 550 -20.21 -22.90 -11.77
N ALA A 551 -19.27 -22.03 -11.38
CA ALA A 551 -17.88 -22.07 -11.88
C ALA A 551 -16.90 -22.85 -10.98
N TRP A 552 -17.29 -23.25 -9.77
CA TRP A 552 -16.37 -23.91 -8.82
C TRP A 552 -16.47 -25.45 -8.81
N PHE A 553 -17.49 -26.03 -9.46
CA PHE A 553 -17.78 -27.47 -9.35
C PHE A 553 -17.33 -28.36 -10.54
N ILE A 554 -16.55 -27.83 -11.50
CA ILE A 554 -16.12 -28.59 -12.71
C ILE A 554 -14.59 -28.75 -12.84
N ALA A 555 -13.78 -28.27 -11.88
CA ALA A 555 -12.31 -28.47 -11.93
C ALA A 555 -11.77 -29.59 -11.01
N SER A 556 -12.57 -30.16 -10.11
CA SER A 556 -12.08 -31.10 -9.08
C SER A 556 -12.21 -32.60 -9.41
N ARG A 557 -12.41 -32.99 -10.68
CA ARG A 557 -12.62 -34.40 -10.99
C ARG A 557 -12.08 -34.91 -12.33
N VAL A 558 -10.85 -34.59 -12.71
CA VAL A 558 -10.12 -35.38 -13.72
C VAL A 558 -8.60 -35.32 -13.48
N ARG A 559 -8.06 -36.27 -12.70
CA ARG A 559 -6.86 -37.06 -13.02
C ARG A 559 -6.49 -37.94 -11.84
N GLN A 560 -7.17 -39.08 -11.76
CA GLN A 560 -6.58 -40.28 -11.19
C GLN A 560 -6.61 -41.37 -12.27
N SER A 561 -5.56 -42.19 -12.25
CA SER A 561 -5.35 -43.44 -13.01
C SER A 561 -4.61 -43.32 -14.35
N ARG A 562 -3.29 -43.50 -14.28
CA ARG A 562 -2.63 -44.57 -15.04
C ARG A 562 -1.62 -45.28 -14.15
N GLU A 563 -2.07 -46.40 -13.60
CA GLU A 563 -1.20 -47.51 -13.19
C GLU A 563 -0.44 -48.00 -14.42
N THR A 564 0.86 -48.20 -14.28
CA THR A 564 1.56 -49.22 -15.06
C THR A 564 2.46 -49.98 -14.10
N ASP A 565 2.07 -51.22 -13.94
CA ASP A 565 2.69 -52.33 -13.25
C ASP A 565 4.17 -52.50 -13.64
N SER A 566 5.06 -52.59 -12.65
CA SER A 566 6.32 -53.31 -12.75
C SER A 566 6.80 -53.67 -11.34
N THR A 567 6.78 -54.97 -11.09
CA THR A 567 7.12 -55.63 -9.83
C THR A 567 8.61 -56.04 -9.79
N VAL A 568 9.15 -56.18 -8.55
CA VAL A 568 10.34 -56.98 -8.10
C VAL A 568 11.71 -56.24 -8.01
N PRO A 569 12.55 -56.44 -6.96
CA PRO A 569 12.30 -56.48 -5.50
C PRO A 569 13.36 -55.68 -4.67
N ALA A 570 13.22 -55.76 -3.35
CA ALA A 570 14.08 -55.22 -2.30
C ALA A 570 15.59 -55.54 -2.40
N GLU A 571 16.40 -54.59 -1.91
CA GLU A 571 17.64 -54.90 -1.19
C GLU A 571 17.82 -53.90 -0.04
N ALA A 572 17.68 -54.41 1.18
CA ALA A 572 18.06 -53.74 2.41
C ALA A 572 19.59 -53.78 2.53
N THR A 573 20.21 -52.69 2.96
CA THR A 573 21.55 -52.75 3.55
C THR A 573 21.57 -51.84 4.77
N GLU A 574 21.50 -52.47 5.94
CA GLU A 574 21.99 -51.93 7.20
C GLU A 574 23.50 -51.67 7.07
N VAL A 575 23.97 -50.48 7.45
CA VAL A 575 25.32 -50.32 7.99
C VAL A 575 25.28 -49.34 9.15
N SER A 576 25.37 -49.90 10.36
CA SER A 576 25.91 -49.21 11.54
C SER A 576 27.41 -48.97 11.35
N ALA A 577 27.91 -47.79 11.75
CA ALA A 577 29.14 -47.66 12.55
C ALA A 577 29.58 -46.19 12.76
N THR A 578 29.44 -45.75 14.01
CA THR A 578 30.52 -45.16 14.84
C THR A 578 31.10 -43.77 14.47
N GLY A 579 30.65 -42.76 15.21
CA GLY A 579 31.47 -42.05 16.21
C GLY A 579 32.76 -41.37 15.76
N SER A 580 32.73 -40.04 15.76
CA SER A 580 33.89 -39.23 16.16
C SER A 580 33.38 -37.95 16.83
N GLU A 581 33.66 -37.86 18.12
CA GLU A 581 33.48 -36.68 18.96
C GLU A 581 34.30 -35.52 18.41
N GLN A 582 33.66 -34.38 18.15
CA GLN A 582 34.33 -33.08 18.12
C GLN A 582 33.59 -32.10 19.02
N THR A 583 34.32 -31.72 20.06
CA THR A 583 34.02 -30.72 21.08
C THR A 583 33.55 -29.40 20.46
N ALA A 584 32.25 -29.11 20.61
CA ALA A 584 31.71 -27.77 20.44
C ALA A 584 31.69 -27.07 21.82
N THR A 585 32.40 -25.96 21.92
CA THR A 585 32.27 -25.03 23.03
C THR A 585 30.91 -24.34 22.90
N GLN A 586 29.93 -24.79 23.68
CA GLN A 586 28.67 -24.09 23.92
C GLN A 586 28.96 -22.73 24.56
N LEU A 587 28.51 -21.66 23.91
CA LEU A 587 28.28 -20.36 24.55
C LEU A 587 26.80 -20.35 24.93
N ASP A 588 26.50 -20.63 26.20
CA ASP A 588 25.17 -20.42 26.79
C ASP A 588 24.88 -18.91 26.81
N ALA A 589 24.01 -18.45 25.93
CA ALA A 589 23.22 -17.25 26.15
C ALA A 589 21.90 -17.72 26.79
N THR A 590 21.82 -17.67 28.12
CA THR A 590 20.65 -18.13 28.85
C THR A 590 19.47 -17.21 28.54
N THR A 591 18.42 -17.76 27.91
CA THR A 591 17.09 -17.13 27.82
C THR A 591 16.64 -16.72 29.23
N PRO A 592 16.11 -15.50 29.45
CA PRO A 592 15.60 -15.09 30.75
C PRO A 592 14.54 -16.10 31.20
N THR A 593 14.62 -16.54 32.46
CA THR A 593 13.70 -17.55 33.00
C THR A 593 12.28 -16.98 33.08
N PHE A 594 11.27 -17.85 33.21
CA PHE A 594 9.88 -17.40 33.42
C PHE A 594 9.79 -16.43 34.61
N GLU A 595 10.56 -16.71 35.64
CA GLU A 595 10.67 -15.93 36.87
C GLU A 595 11.22 -14.53 36.59
N ASP A 596 12.29 -14.40 35.79
CA ASP A 596 12.88 -13.12 35.40
C ASP A 596 11.90 -12.26 34.57
N ARG A 597 11.15 -12.89 33.65
CA ARG A 597 10.20 -12.18 32.78
C ARG A 597 9.02 -11.63 33.56
N VAL A 598 8.43 -12.45 34.42
CA VAL A 598 7.24 -12.06 35.18
C VAL A 598 7.56 -11.01 36.25
N GLU A 599 8.72 -11.11 36.92
CA GLU A 599 9.15 -10.06 37.86
C GLU A 599 9.34 -8.71 37.14
N THR A 600 9.96 -8.73 35.96
CA THR A 600 10.11 -7.52 35.14
C THR A 600 8.75 -6.90 34.76
N HIS A 601 7.79 -7.71 34.32
CA HIS A 601 6.46 -7.19 33.94
C HIS A 601 5.67 -6.65 35.14
N LEU A 602 5.75 -7.30 36.30
CA LEU A 602 5.08 -6.82 37.52
C LEU A 602 5.71 -5.52 38.05
N ASP A 603 7.05 -5.42 38.06
CA ASP A 603 7.77 -4.23 38.52
C ASP A 603 7.56 -3.01 37.60
N SER A 604 7.38 -3.25 36.30
CA SER A 604 7.07 -2.22 35.31
C SER A 604 5.58 -1.84 35.24
N GLY A 605 4.70 -2.50 36.01
CA GLY A 605 3.26 -2.25 36.00
C GLY A 605 2.53 -2.79 34.75
N ASN A 606 3.17 -3.67 33.98
CA ASN A 606 2.62 -4.29 32.78
C ASN A 606 1.84 -5.57 33.14
N TYR A 607 0.71 -5.39 33.81
CA TYR A 607 -0.10 -6.49 34.37
C TYR A 607 -0.69 -7.43 33.32
N ASP A 608 -0.98 -6.92 32.11
CA ASP A 608 -1.42 -7.75 30.97
C ASP A 608 -0.32 -8.70 30.51
N ALA A 609 0.90 -8.18 30.32
CA ALA A 609 2.06 -8.98 29.93
C ALA A 609 2.41 -10.02 31.02
N ALA A 610 2.28 -9.66 32.30
CA ALA A 610 2.47 -10.61 33.40
C ALA A 610 1.43 -11.74 33.38
N ALA A 611 0.15 -11.43 33.12
CA ALA A 611 -0.92 -12.43 32.99
C ALA A 611 -0.74 -13.33 31.76
N MET A 612 -0.27 -12.78 30.64
CA MET A 612 0.05 -13.55 29.43
C MET A 612 1.23 -14.50 29.65
N ALA A 613 2.32 -14.00 30.25
CA ALA A 613 3.46 -14.84 30.61
C ALA A 613 3.08 -15.98 31.58
N ALA A 614 2.21 -15.71 32.56
CA ALA A 614 1.68 -16.73 33.47
C ALA A 614 0.91 -17.83 32.74
N TYR A 615 0.06 -17.47 31.78
CA TYR A 615 -0.67 -18.43 30.97
C TYR A 615 0.26 -19.27 30.08
N THR A 616 1.22 -18.65 29.40
CA THR A 616 2.19 -19.38 28.56
C THR A 616 2.96 -20.42 29.38
N ALA A 617 3.40 -20.07 30.58
CA ALA A 617 4.13 -21.00 31.43
C ALA A 617 3.31 -22.22 31.86
N VAL A 618 1.99 -22.03 32.10
CA VAL A 618 1.06 -23.12 32.41
C VAL A 618 0.74 -23.94 31.16
N HIS A 619 0.58 -23.29 30.01
CA HIS A 619 0.38 -23.94 28.73
C HIS A 619 1.56 -24.86 28.38
N ASP A 620 2.80 -24.38 28.49
CA ASP A 620 4.00 -25.17 28.22
C ASP A 620 4.10 -26.38 29.13
N ALA A 621 3.82 -26.20 30.43
CA ALA A 621 3.81 -27.32 31.39
C ALA A 621 2.75 -28.38 31.03
N LEU A 622 1.57 -27.94 30.57
CA LEU A 622 0.48 -28.82 30.15
C LEU A 622 0.71 -29.48 28.79
N ALA A 623 1.34 -28.80 27.83
CA ALA A 623 1.71 -29.34 26.53
C ALA A 623 2.69 -30.51 26.70
N VAL A 624 3.69 -30.34 27.58
CA VAL A 624 4.64 -31.40 27.93
C VAL A 624 3.96 -32.57 28.66
N GLN A 625 3.02 -32.29 29.56
CA GLN A 625 2.39 -33.32 30.41
C GLN A 625 1.28 -34.12 29.70
N ASN A 626 0.51 -33.47 28.82
CA ASN A 626 -0.69 -34.05 28.20
C ASN A 626 -0.58 -34.29 26.69
N GLY A 627 0.51 -33.87 26.03
CA GLY A 627 0.72 -34.08 24.59
C GLY A 627 -0.34 -33.37 23.74
N LEU A 628 -0.65 -32.13 24.10
CA LEU A 628 -1.67 -31.31 23.43
C LEU A 628 -1.16 -30.87 22.05
N ASP A 629 -2.02 -30.91 21.03
CA ASP A 629 -1.70 -30.42 19.67
C ASP A 629 -1.46 -28.91 19.66
N GLU A 630 -0.50 -28.43 18.86
CA GLU A 630 -0.25 -27.01 18.60
C GLU A 630 -1.45 -26.41 17.85
N GLY A 631 -2.36 -25.75 18.57
CA GLY A 631 -3.55 -25.11 18.00
C GLY A 631 -4.80 -25.09 18.90
N VAL A 632 -4.70 -25.59 20.13
CA VAL A 632 -5.81 -25.59 21.09
C VAL A 632 -6.07 -24.16 21.61
N THR A 633 -7.33 -23.70 21.59
CA THR A 633 -7.68 -22.39 22.18
C THR A 633 -7.62 -22.42 23.71
N HIS A 634 -7.42 -21.27 24.37
CA HIS A 634 -7.29 -21.19 25.84
C HIS A 634 -8.47 -21.78 26.63
N TRP A 635 -9.69 -21.73 26.10
CA TRP A 635 -10.87 -22.40 26.68
C TRP A 635 -10.96 -23.88 26.33
N GLU A 636 -10.41 -24.31 25.20
CA GLU A 636 -10.27 -25.73 24.86
C GLU A 636 -9.15 -26.39 25.67
N LEU A 637 -8.10 -25.66 26.06
CA LEU A 637 -7.06 -26.10 27.00
C LEU A 637 -7.68 -26.45 28.36
N LEU A 638 -8.56 -25.58 28.88
CA LEU A 638 -9.29 -25.83 30.12
C LEU A 638 -10.18 -27.08 30.01
N ARG A 639 -10.92 -27.21 28.89
CA ARG A 639 -11.79 -28.36 28.65
C ARG A 639 -11.02 -29.68 28.53
N GLN A 640 -9.93 -29.70 27.76
CA GLN A 640 -9.10 -30.88 27.57
C GLN A 640 -8.37 -31.24 28.87
N SER A 641 -7.91 -30.27 29.65
CA SER A 641 -7.29 -30.51 30.97
C SER A 641 -8.26 -31.21 31.94
N GLN A 642 -9.56 -30.87 31.87
CA GLN A 642 -10.60 -31.55 32.64
C GLN A 642 -10.85 -32.99 32.17
N GLU A 643 -10.81 -33.24 30.86
CA GLU A 643 -10.98 -34.56 30.26
C GLU A 643 -9.77 -35.49 30.52
N HIS A 644 -8.57 -34.92 30.63
CA HIS A 644 -7.32 -35.62 30.93
C HIS A 644 -7.04 -35.81 32.43
N GLY A 645 -7.98 -35.42 33.31
CA GLY A 645 -7.98 -35.80 34.73
C GLY A 645 -7.18 -34.90 35.67
N VAL A 646 -6.96 -33.63 35.31
CA VAL A 646 -6.40 -32.63 36.23
C VAL A 646 -7.30 -32.49 37.48
N PRO A 647 -6.75 -32.55 38.71
CA PRO A 647 -7.55 -32.45 39.94
C PRO A 647 -8.38 -31.16 40.00
N ALA A 648 -9.58 -31.23 40.58
CA ALA A 648 -10.53 -30.11 40.63
C ALA A 648 -9.95 -28.83 41.27
N GLU A 649 -8.99 -28.96 42.18
CA GLU A 649 -8.28 -27.83 42.80
C GLU A 649 -7.36 -27.12 41.77
N ARG A 650 -6.61 -27.88 40.96
CA ARG A 650 -5.77 -27.32 39.89
C ARG A 650 -6.58 -26.77 38.71
N MET A 651 -7.79 -27.28 38.51
CA MET A 651 -8.71 -26.76 37.49
C MET A 651 -9.19 -25.35 37.80
N ALA A 652 -9.43 -25.04 39.08
CA ALA A 652 -9.80 -23.69 39.50
C ALA A 652 -8.63 -22.70 39.34
N ASP A 653 -7.40 -23.17 39.56
CA ASP A 653 -6.21 -22.34 39.35
C ASP A 653 -5.94 -22.10 37.86
N LEU A 654 -6.12 -23.13 37.02
CA LEU A 654 -6.03 -23.02 35.56
C LEU A 654 -7.10 -22.09 34.99
N GLU A 655 -8.34 -22.17 35.48
CA GLU A 655 -9.44 -21.27 35.08
C GLU A 655 -9.10 -19.82 35.42
N ALA A 656 -8.56 -19.55 36.62
CA ALA A 656 -8.17 -18.20 37.01
C ALA A 656 -7.04 -17.61 36.14
N VAL A 657 -6.07 -18.44 35.73
CA VAL A 657 -4.98 -18.03 34.81
C VAL A 657 -5.53 -17.77 33.41
N VAL A 658 -6.43 -18.63 32.92
CA VAL A 658 -7.09 -18.47 31.60
C VAL A 658 -7.96 -17.21 31.56
N GLU A 659 -8.73 -16.92 32.61
CA GLU A 659 -9.56 -15.71 32.67
C GLU A 659 -8.71 -14.42 32.73
N ALA A 660 -7.58 -14.45 33.45
CA ALA A 660 -6.65 -13.33 33.49
C ALA A 660 -6.00 -13.12 32.12
N PHE A 661 -5.60 -14.19 31.44
CA PHE A 661 -5.12 -14.14 30.06
C PHE A 661 -6.18 -13.62 29.09
N GLU A 662 -7.42 -14.08 29.19
CA GLU A 662 -8.48 -13.63 28.29
C GLU A 662 -8.76 -12.14 28.46
N THR A 663 -8.71 -11.67 29.71
CA THR A 663 -8.83 -10.24 30.02
C THR A 663 -7.65 -9.45 29.43
N ALA A 664 -6.42 -9.92 29.63
CA ALA A 664 -5.22 -9.28 29.06
C ALA A 664 -5.22 -9.24 27.53
N ALA A 665 -5.64 -10.33 26.90
CA ALA A 665 -5.52 -10.52 25.45
C ALA A 665 -6.72 -9.97 24.66
N PHE A 666 -7.90 -9.91 25.27
CA PHE A 666 -9.15 -9.65 24.55
C PHE A 666 -10.08 -8.60 25.19
N ALA A 667 -9.89 -8.22 26.46
CA ALA A 667 -10.73 -7.21 27.07
C ALA A 667 -10.30 -5.78 26.70
N PRO A 668 -11.24 -4.83 26.61
CA PRO A 668 -10.93 -3.42 26.34
C PRO A 668 -10.29 -2.68 27.52
N THR A 669 -10.07 -3.37 28.65
CA THR A 669 -9.47 -2.83 29.88
C THR A 669 -8.41 -3.78 30.38
N SER A 670 -7.26 -3.24 30.79
CA SER A 670 -6.14 -3.99 31.36
C SER A 670 -6.56 -4.83 32.58
N VAL A 671 -5.86 -5.94 32.79
CA VAL A 671 -6.04 -6.83 33.94
C VAL A 671 -5.75 -6.07 35.22
N ASP A 672 -6.65 -6.20 36.20
CA ASP A 672 -6.46 -5.63 37.53
C ASP A 672 -5.14 -6.15 38.16
N PRO A 673 -4.32 -5.30 38.79
CA PRO A 673 -3.03 -5.69 39.35
C PRO A 673 -3.10 -6.91 40.27
N ALA A 674 -4.11 -6.97 41.14
CA ALA A 674 -4.27 -8.10 42.07
C ALA A 674 -4.65 -9.40 41.35
N ARG A 675 -5.30 -9.29 40.19
CA ARG A 675 -5.69 -10.43 39.34
C ARG A 675 -4.50 -10.94 38.53
N ALA A 676 -3.64 -10.06 38.03
CA ALA A 676 -2.40 -10.44 37.35
C ALA A 676 -1.41 -11.11 38.31
N GLU A 677 -1.18 -10.53 39.50
CA GLU A 677 -0.34 -11.13 40.54
C GLU A 677 -0.87 -12.50 40.98
N ALA A 678 -2.19 -12.64 41.12
CA ALA A 678 -2.82 -13.92 41.47
C ALA A 678 -2.71 -14.98 40.37
N ALA A 679 -2.70 -14.59 39.09
CA ALA A 679 -2.50 -15.51 37.97
C ALA A 679 -1.04 -15.98 37.91
N VAL A 680 -0.09 -15.07 38.13
CA VAL A 680 1.34 -15.38 38.24
C VAL A 680 1.61 -16.37 39.38
N GLU A 681 1.06 -16.12 40.57
CA GLU A 681 1.30 -17.01 41.72
C GLU A 681 0.73 -18.41 41.47
N ARG A 682 -0.45 -18.49 40.86
CA ARG A 682 -1.05 -19.77 40.44
C ARG A 682 -0.21 -20.51 39.41
N ALA A 683 0.37 -19.80 38.45
CA ALA A 683 1.29 -20.39 37.48
C ALA A 683 2.57 -20.93 38.15
N ARG A 684 3.10 -20.25 39.17
CA ARG A 684 4.24 -20.75 39.97
C ARG A 684 3.87 -22.03 40.72
N GLU A 685 2.72 -22.03 41.40
CA GLU A 685 2.22 -23.21 42.12
C GLU A 685 1.98 -24.39 41.17
N PHE A 686 1.48 -24.11 39.97
CA PHE A 686 1.25 -25.11 38.92
C PHE A 686 2.54 -25.78 38.45
N LYS A 687 3.60 -24.99 38.19
CA LYS A 687 4.93 -25.51 37.81
C LYS A 687 5.60 -26.30 38.94
N SER A 688 5.55 -25.83 40.19
CA SER A 688 6.22 -26.50 41.31
C SER A 688 5.64 -27.89 41.64
N ASN A 689 4.34 -28.09 41.35
CA ASN A 689 3.63 -29.33 41.63
C ASN A 689 3.67 -30.33 40.45
N GLY A 690 4.42 -30.04 39.38
CA GLY A 690 4.71 -30.94 38.26
C GLY A 690 6.01 -31.74 38.40
N ASP A 691 6.89 -31.35 39.34
CA ASP A 691 8.23 -31.94 39.59
C ASP A 691 8.26 -32.95 40.78
N SER A 692 7.11 -33.51 41.19
CA SER A 692 7.01 -34.51 42.29
C SER A 692 6.53 -35.88 41.84
#